data_AF-B0G3Y5-F1
#
_entry.id   AF-B0G3Y5-F1
#
_cell.length_a   1.000
_cell.length_b   1.000
_cell.length_c   1.000
_cell.angle_alpha   90.00
_cell.angle_beta   90.00
_cell.angle_gamma   90.00
#
_symmetry.space_group_name_H-M   'P 1'
#
loop_
_entity.id
_entity.type
_entity.pdbx_description
1 polymer ?
#
loop_
_entity_poly.entity_id
_entity_poly.type
_entity_poly.pdbx_seq_one_letter_code
_entity_poly.pdbx_strand_id
1 'polypeptide(L)'
;MIIAMGLSMISGTRVLAAEEMNTDTKREDESEIITQPEETEVTNPETETKEETINENIDKNISNDDKITEDIALEVQKPMIQYVYVEKPNLQVGEKQKIVVSFSENIDADEVVLLYQKENSLDVLETNVTNEEDGAKEFDILFPNESDMGTYYIQGVKIYNGSEEIVYNFKEIGIDAKFGVEEYCETEPDAIVENADNSTAVSDEVGISVMSLDDEGNIEDNTEVEESVNKEINSENDIAVYSENTEKTAKPYVIVLDPGHGGYDGGANGNGVNEKDLTLKIAKYCKKYLEQQGNAKVYMTRNDDTYVSLAGRVDYAASVNANLFVSIHLNSGGGHGAEVYYPNSNYRSDIGSEGKTLAQSVQDELIALGIYSRGIKIRNSQDSKYPDGSTQDYYAVIQRSKRAGFPGIIIEHAFIDSTNDFSAFLNSDEKLERLGKADATGILKYLGIGKGEWKQENNGWRYQYTSGEFAINKWEYIDGFWYFFDGNGYRQTGFVEIAGIIYHFDSDGKMSIGWEKINGKYYYFSSSGAKQTGWVKPYDTWYYLNQDGVMQTGWLRFTDVTYYLDESGALVEGWRWIDGKCYYFKSGGSMARDTWIGDSYVDKDGVWIKGKVKENEWVQVGNEKWYRHADGSYTRSNWEKIDGKWYFFDQNGWLKRSCWVKPYDTWYYVDSEGVMQTGWLKLTEGTYYLDESGALVEGWRWIDGKCYYFKSGGSMARDTWIGDSYVDKDGVWIKGKVKENEWVQVGNEKWYRHADGSYTRSNWEKIDGKWYFFDQNGWLKRSCWVKPYDTWYYVDSDGVMQTGWLRFTDVTYYLDESGALVEGWRWIDGKCYYFKSGGSMARDTWIGDSYVDKDGIWIEGKTKNQAQWIKVGNEKWYRHADGSYTRSNWEKIDGKWYFFDQNGWLKRSCWVKPYDTWYYVDAEGVMQTGWLKLTEGTYYLDESGALVEGWRVIDDTMYYFRSGGSLRYSGVTTIMGTSRLGSTKNTVVDKLEKMYLKSGRIYPAYYSQYGGATTIREFCEIIYEEATDENIKPEVVFGQAMKETGYLQFGGDVQIEQFNFAGLGATGNGVHGNSFANIREGIRAQVQHLKAYASKDSLNHDCVDVRFGYVNRGSAPYVEWLGIKENPNKAGWAASSEYGIDLVEKYISPMYKL
;
A
#
# COMPACT_ATOMS: atom_id res chain seq x y z
N MET A 1 -11.73 39.14 -67.81
CA MET A 1 -10.36 39.49 -68.24
C MET A 1 -9.59 38.16 -68.35
N ILE A 2 -8.86 37.81 -69.44
CA ILE A 2 -7.67 38.48 -70.03
C ILE A 2 -6.54 38.43 -68.98
N ILE A 3 -5.38 37.75 -69.06
CA ILE A 3 -4.55 37.04 -70.09
C ILE A 3 -4.04 35.70 -69.44
N ALA A 4 -3.80 34.51 -70.01
CA ALA A 4 -3.56 33.90 -71.34
C ALA A 4 -2.08 33.59 -71.73
N MET A 5 -1.85 32.48 -72.48
CA MET A 5 -0.53 31.91 -72.94
C MET A 5 0.41 31.36 -71.84
N GLY A 6 1.34 30.42 -72.12
CA GLY A 6 1.56 29.60 -73.32
C GLY A 6 3.02 29.14 -73.56
N LEU A 7 3.21 28.10 -74.40
CA LEU A 7 4.46 27.53 -74.95
C LEU A 7 5.38 26.71 -73.99
N SER A 8 6.30 25.82 -74.46
CA SER A 8 6.27 24.73 -75.48
C SER A 8 7.67 24.10 -75.67
N MET A 9 7.78 22.95 -76.39
CA MET A 9 8.98 22.46 -77.15
C MET A 9 10.18 21.89 -76.33
N ILE A 10 11.08 20.99 -76.82
CA ILE A 10 11.16 20.07 -77.99
C ILE A 10 12.30 19.00 -77.80
N SER A 11 12.14 17.77 -78.31
CA SER A 11 13.20 16.75 -78.62
C SER A 11 14.13 16.25 -77.46
N GLY A 12 14.96 15.20 -77.60
CA GLY A 12 14.98 14.13 -78.62
C GLY A 12 16.27 13.28 -78.69
N THR A 13 16.07 11.95 -78.58
CA THR A 13 16.79 10.83 -79.26
C THR A 13 18.26 10.45 -78.92
N ARG A 14 18.43 9.10 -78.86
CA ARG A 14 19.63 8.25 -79.16
C ARG A 14 20.73 8.04 -78.09
N VAL A 15 21.47 6.91 -78.06
CA VAL A 15 21.20 5.46 -78.38
C VAL A 15 22.44 4.58 -78.04
N LEU A 16 22.25 3.24 -78.04
CA LEU A 16 23.20 2.10 -77.81
C LEU A 16 23.23 1.58 -76.35
N ALA A 17 23.02 0.30 -75.97
CA ALA A 17 23.17 -1.07 -76.56
C ALA A 17 24.39 -1.82 -75.99
N ALA A 18 24.43 -3.16 -75.85
CA ALA A 18 23.45 -4.25 -76.11
C ALA A 18 23.42 -5.22 -74.89
N GLU A 19 23.27 -6.57 -74.88
CA GLU A 19 23.05 -7.75 -75.79
C GLU A 19 22.73 -8.94 -74.81
N GLU A 20 22.06 -10.09 -75.06
CA GLU A 20 21.26 -10.72 -76.15
C GLU A 20 20.48 -11.94 -75.54
N MET A 21 19.58 -12.59 -76.30
CA MET A 21 18.87 -13.88 -76.04
C MET A 21 17.79 -13.94 -74.92
N ASN A 22 16.54 -14.40 -75.08
CA ASN A 22 15.90 -15.51 -75.86
C ASN A 22 16.15 -16.88 -75.18
N THR A 23 15.22 -17.83 -74.96
CA THR A 23 13.89 -18.20 -75.53
C THR A 23 12.85 -18.49 -74.40
N ASP A 24 11.60 -19.02 -74.53
CA ASP A 24 10.79 -19.53 -75.67
C ASP A 24 9.25 -19.51 -75.40
N THR A 25 8.49 -20.06 -76.37
CA THR A 25 7.09 -20.57 -76.46
C THR A 25 6.39 -21.27 -75.24
N LYS A 26 5.05 -21.57 -75.16
CA LYS A 26 3.88 -21.57 -76.11
C LYS A 26 2.51 -21.81 -75.38
N ARG A 27 1.38 -21.32 -75.98
CA ARG A 27 0.02 -21.96 -76.10
C ARG A 27 -0.80 -22.26 -74.82
N GLU A 28 -2.12 -22.53 -74.86
CA GLU A 28 -3.13 -22.62 -75.96
C GLU A 28 -4.53 -22.17 -75.41
N ASP A 29 -5.33 -21.52 -76.28
CA ASP A 29 -6.81 -21.64 -76.48
C ASP A 29 -7.82 -21.14 -75.40
N GLU A 30 -8.87 -20.36 -75.75
CA GLU A 30 -10.23 -20.68 -76.31
C GLU A 30 -11.17 -21.47 -75.35
N SER A 31 -12.50 -21.29 -75.29
CA SER A 31 -13.41 -20.19 -75.68
C SER A 31 -14.87 -20.46 -75.18
N GLU A 32 -15.60 -19.42 -74.77
CA GLU A 32 -17.09 -19.26 -74.83
C GLU A 32 -18.02 -20.40 -74.23
N ILE A 33 -19.38 -20.45 -74.23
CA ILE A 33 -20.52 -19.64 -74.77
C ILE A 33 -21.89 -20.00 -74.06
N ILE A 34 -22.84 -19.05 -73.87
CA ILE A 34 -24.35 -19.18 -73.64
C ILE A 34 -24.80 -20.00 -72.37
N THR A 35 -25.97 -19.92 -71.68
CA THR A 35 -27.41 -19.63 -71.95
C THR A 35 -28.21 -19.02 -70.77
N GLN A 36 -29.23 -18.20 -71.08
CA GLN A 36 -30.57 -18.14 -70.43
C GLN A 36 -31.59 -18.84 -71.39
N PRO A 37 -32.92 -19.03 -71.13
CA PRO A 37 -33.82 -18.52 -70.06
C PRO A 37 -34.90 -19.55 -69.55
N GLU A 38 -36.04 -19.08 -69.02
CA GLU A 38 -37.40 -19.73 -68.99
C GLU A 38 -37.61 -20.98 -68.05
N GLU A 39 -38.81 -21.33 -67.49
CA GLU A 39 -40.16 -20.72 -67.47
C GLU A 39 -41.06 -21.21 -66.26
N THR A 40 -42.02 -20.36 -65.84
CA THR A 40 -43.39 -20.56 -65.26
C THR A 40 -43.89 -21.77 -64.39
N GLU A 41 -44.74 -21.42 -63.39
CA GLU A 41 -46.02 -22.12 -62.98
C GLU A 41 -45.97 -23.50 -62.23
N VAL A 42 -46.93 -23.99 -61.40
CA VAL A 42 -48.20 -23.47 -60.79
C VAL A 42 -48.68 -24.31 -59.55
N THR A 43 -49.61 -23.77 -58.74
CA THR A 43 -50.49 -24.41 -57.70
C THR A 43 -49.94 -25.00 -56.37
N ASN A 44 -50.61 -24.59 -55.29
CA ASN A 44 -50.85 -25.32 -54.02
C ASN A 44 -51.97 -26.38 -54.23
N PRO A 45 -52.09 -27.46 -53.41
CA PRO A 45 -53.15 -27.42 -52.38
C PRO A 45 -52.97 -28.30 -51.10
N GLU A 46 -53.35 -27.72 -49.95
CA GLU A 46 -54.37 -28.22 -49.00
C GLU A 46 -54.19 -29.50 -48.10
N THR A 47 -54.30 -29.27 -46.77
CA THR A 47 -55.26 -29.93 -45.81
C THR A 47 -54.97 -31.34 -45.22
N GLU A 48 -55.48 -31.79 -44.05
CA GLU A 48 -56.33 -31.20 -42.98
C GLU A 48 -56.32 -32.02 -41.64
N THR A 49 -56.56 -31.36 -40.48
CA THR A 49 -57.38 -31.83 -39.30
C THR A 49 -56.94 -33.04 -38.42
N LYS A 50 -57.40 -33.28 -37.16
CA LYS A 50 -58.13 -32.51 -36.09
C LYS A 50 -58.12 -33.28 -34.72
N GLU A 51 -58.24 -32.53 -33.61
CA GLU A 51 -59.09 -32.69 -32.38
C GLU A 51 -59.30 -34.09 -31.69
N GLU A 52 -59.81 -34.26 -30.44
CA GLU A 52 -60.36 -33.42 -29.35
C GLU A 52 -60.28 -34.22 -28.00
N THR A 53 -60.37 -33.71 -26.77
CA THR A 53 -61.56 -33.18 -26.02
C THR A 53 -61.10 -32.65 -24.62
N ILE A 54 -61.57 -31.51 -24.06
CA ILE A 54 -62.82 -31.26 -23.26
C ILE A 54 -62.81 -32.02 -21.89
N ASN A 55 -63.13 -31.50 -20.67
CA ASN A 55 -63.88 -30.32 -20.13
C ASN A 55 -63.57 -30.13 -18.59
N GLU A 56 -64.06 -29.23 -17.69
CA GLU A 56 -64.95 -28.02 -17.66
C GLU A 56 -64.88 -27.26 -16.26
N ASN A 57 -65.12 -25.93 -16.20
CA ASN A 57 -65.75 -25.08 -15.12
C ASN A 57 -65.15 -24.97 -13.66
N ILE A 58 -65.41 -23.93 -12.82
CA ILE A 58 -66.64 -23.17 -12.45
C ILE A 58 -66.38 -21.68 -11.98
N ASP A 59 -67.19 -20.70 -12.46
CA ASP A 59 -67.72 -19.40 -11.87
C ASP A 59 -66.89 -18.38 -11.02
N LYS A 60 -67.13 -17.03 -10.99
CA LYS A 60 -67.94 -16.05 -11.80
C LYS A 60 -67.72 -14.55 -11.39
N ASN A 61 -68.11 -13.62 -12.29
CA ASN A 61 -68.93 -12.38 -12.08
C ASN A 61 -68.38 -10.92 -11.89
N ILE A 62 -68.88 -10.04 -12.80
CA ILE A 62 -69.40 -8.63 -12.66
C ILE A 62 -68.66 -7.48 -13.42
N SER A 63 -69.48 -6.52 -13.90
CA SER A 63 -69.35 -5.52 -14.99
C SER A 63 -68.59 -4.22 -14.66
N ASN A 64 -68.20 -3.35 -15.61
CA ASN A 64 -69.06 -2.37 -16.33
C ASN A 64 -68.38 -1.66 -17.55
N ASP A 65 -69.14 -0.79 -18.26
CA ASP A 65 -68.73 0.11 -19.37
C ASP A 65 -67.66 1.17 -18.96
N ASP A 66 -66.86 1.79 -19.84
CA ASP A 66 -67.26 2.82 -20.85
C ASP A 66 -66.18 3.06 -21.96
N LYS A 67 -66.37 4.07 -22.82
CA LYS A 67 -65.51 4.45 -23.98
C LYS A 67 -64.26 5.28 -23.61
N ILE A 68 -63.28 5.34 -24.52
CA ILE A 68 -62.61 6.59 -24.95
C ILE A 68 -61.95 6.44 -26.35
N THR A 69 -61.49 7.55 -26.93
CA THR A 69 -60.95 7.72 -28.31
C THR A 69 -59.46 7.40 -28.46
N GLU A 70 -58.99 7.38 -29.71
CA GLU A 70 -57.58 7.35 -30.09
C GLU A 70 -56.79 8.53 -29.49
N ASP A 71 -55.69 8.23 -28.80
CA ASP A 71 -54.51 9.08 -28.67
C ASP A 71 -53.29 8.23 -29.01
N ILE A 72 -52.34 8.78 -29.78
CA ILE A 72 -51.13 8.06 -30.17
C ILE A 72 -50.09 8.26 -29.06
N ALA A 73 -49.99 7.30 -28.15
CA ALA A 73 -48.90 7.25 -27.18
C ALA A 73 -47.58 6.99 -27.92
N LEU A 74 -46.63 7.91 -27.77
CA LEU A 74 -45.22 7.65 -28.08
C LEU A 74 -44.67 6.71 -27.01
N GLU A 75 -44.06 5.59 -27.40
CA GLU A 75 -43.23 4.81 -26.47
C GLU A 75 -42.02 5.65 -26.06
N VAL A 76 -42.01 6.09 -24.80
CA VAL A 76 -40.88 6.83 -24.23
C VAL A 76 -39.73 5.86 -24.07
N GLN A 77 -38.68 6.05 -24.86
CA GLN A 77 -37.47 5.25 -24.83
C GLN A 77 -36.81 5.39 -23.45
N LYS A 78 -36.60 4.27 -22.75
CA LYS A 78 -36.05 4.24 -21.40
C LYS A 78 -34.52 4.38 -21.49
N PRO A 79 -33.89 5.45 -20.96
CA PRO A 79 -32.44 5.61 -21.07
C PRO A 79 -31.71 4.52 -20.29
N MET A 80 -30.62 3.98 -20.85
CA MET A 80 -29.88 2.86 -20.26
C MET A 80 -28.87 3.38 -19.23
N ILE A 81 -28.55 2.59 -18.21
CA ILE A 81 -27.47 2.90 -17.26
C ILE A 81 -26.16 2.32 -17.81
N GLN A 82 -25.13 3.16 -17.98
CA GLN A 82 -23.82 2.76 -18.50
C GLN A 82 -22.93 2.15 -17.40
N TYR A 83 -22.84 2.84 -16.25
CA TYR A 83 -22.05 2.42 -15.11
C TYR A 83 -22.60 3.04 -13.82
N VAL A 84 -22.29 2.39 -12.69
CA VAL A 84 -22.46 2.96 -11.35
C VAL A 84 -21.12 2.93 -10.63
N TYR A 85 -20.62 4.11 -10.26
CA TYR A 85 -19.33 4.30 -9.60
C TYR A 85 -19.51 4.68 -8.13
N VAL A 86 -18.65 4.10 -7.28
CA VAL A 86 -18.66 4.23 -5.82
C VAL A 86 -17.28 4.70 -5.39
N GLU A 87 -17.14 5.98 -5.01
CA GLU A 87 -15.85 6.66 -4.82
C GLU A 87 -14.91 5.96 -3.83
N LYS A 88 -15.44 5.56 -2.67
CA LYS A 88 -14.72 4.77 -1.68
C LYS A 88 -15.47 3.46 -1.41
N PRO A 89 -14.77 2.32 -1.31
CA PRO A 89 -15.35 1.07 -0.83
C PRO A 89 -15.60 1.11 0.69
N ASN A 90 -14.87 1.99 1.41
CA ASN A 90 -14.81 2.06 2.87
C ASN A 90 -14.62 3.52 3.34
N LEU A 91 -15.42 3.96 4.32
CA LEU A 91 -15.46 5.33 4.86
C LEU A 91 -15.15 5.35 6.36
N GLN A 92 -14.64 6.49 6.86
CA GLN A 92 -14.66 6.80 8.29
C GLN A 92 -15.90 7.61 8.70
N VAL A 93 -16.31 7.51 9.96
CA VAL A 93 -17.46 8.28 10.48
C VAL A 93 -17.17 9.78 10.39
N GLY A 94 -18.06 10.51 9.74
CA GLY A 94 -17.91 11.94 9.41
C GLY A 94 -17.40 12.23 8.00
N GLU A 95 -16.99 11.22 7.23
CA GLU A 95 -16.68 11.40 5.80
C GLU A 95 -17.94 11.46 4.92
N LYS A 96 -17.79 12.10 3.76
CA LYS A 96 -18.69 11.94 2.63
C LYS A 96 -18.31 10.74 1.78
N GLN A 97 -19.33 10.11 1.21
CA GLN A 97 -19.29 9.17 0.10
C GLN A 97 -19.87 9.83 -1.15
N LYS A 98 -19.14 9.83 -2.26
CA LYS A 98 -19.71 10.14 -3.58
C LYS A 98 -20.16 8.86 -4.30
N ILE A 99 -21.33 8.93 -4.93
CA ILE A 99 -21.88 7.91 -5.84
C ILE A 99 -22.17 8.60 -7.18
N VAL A 100 -21.86 7.96 -8.30
CA VAL A 100 -22.20 8.45 -9.65
C VAL A 100 -22.98 7.39 -10.40
N VAL A 101 -24.07 7.79 -11.05
CA VAL A 101 -24.87 6.95 -11.95
C VAL A 101 -24.84 7.59 -13.34
N SER A 102 -24.26 6.90 -14.32
CA SER A 102 -24.18 7.39 -15.71
C SER A 102 -25.23 6.75 -16.59
N PHE A 103 -25.80 7.53 -17.52
CA PHE A 103 -26.84 7.11 -18.44
C PHE A 103 -26.38 7.22 -19.90
N SER A 104 -27.03 6.48 -20.81
CA SER A 104 -26.68 6.41 -22.24
C SER A 104 -26.90 7.72 -23.01
N GLU A 105 -27.66 8.64 -22.42
CA GLU A 105 -28.00 9.95 -22.97
C GLU A 105 -28.34 10.93 -21.83
N ASN A 106 -28.27 12.23 -22.08
CA ASN A 106 -28.57 13.27 -21.08
C ASN A 106 -30.08 13.23 -20.72
N ILE A 107 -30.39 12.97 -19.44
CA ILE A 107 -31.78 12.86 -18.96
C ILE A 107 -32.28 14.20 -18.40
N ASP A 108 -33.15 14.86 -19.17
CA ASP A 108 -33.93 16.02 -18.73
C ASP A 108 -35.13 15.55 -17.88
N ALA A 109 -35.11 15.84 -16.57
CA ALA A 109 -36.08 15.36 -15.58
C ALA A 109 -36.21 16.33 -14.40
N ASP A 110 -37.39 16.36 -13.75
CA ASP A 110 -37.68 17.29 -12.65
C ASP A 110 -36.92 16.95 -11.36
N GLU A 111 -36.76 15.65 -11.06
CA GLU A 111 -36.07 15.17 -9.86
C GLU A 111 -35.47 13.78 -10.09
N VAL A 112 -34.27 13.53 -9.56
CA VAL A 112 -33.58 12.23 -9.62
C VAL A 112 -33.05 11.87 -8.23
N VAL A 113 -33.34 10.64 -7.79
CA VAL A 113 -33.19 10.20 -6.39
C VAL A 113 -32.50 8.83 -6.32
N LEU A 114 -31.37 8.75 -5.62
CA LEU A 114 -30.64 7.52 -5.36
C LEU A 114 -31.21 6.80 -4.12
N LEU A 115 -31.40 5.49 -4.24
CA LEU A 115 -31.91 4.61 -3.18
C LEU A 115 -30.78 3.79 -2.57
N TYR A 116 -30.65 3.78 -1.24
CA TYR A 116 -29.61 3.01 -0.55
C TYR A 116 -30.11 2.44 0.79
N GLN A 117 -29.60 1.28 1.21
CA GLN A 117 -30.06 0.56 2.41
C GLN A 117 -28.90 0.01 3.21
N LYS A 118 -28.97 0.16 4.55
CA LYS A 118 -28.00 -0.43 5.49
C LYS A 118 -28.25 -1.93 5.64
N GLU A 119 -27.19 -2.73 5.69
CA GLU A 119 -27.30 -4.18 5.92
C GLU A 119 -28.06 -4.48 7.22
N ASN A 120 -28.95 -5.48 7.18
CA ASN A 120 -29.86 -5.87 8.27
C ASN A 120 -30.90 -4.82 8.69
N SER A 121 -31.01 -3.68 7.98
CA SER A 121 -32.15 -2.77 8.09
C SER A 121 -33.32 -3.20 7.21
N LEU A 122 -34.52 -2.72 7.53
CA LEU A 122 -35.70 -2.77 6.64
C LEU A 122 -35.99 -1.41 5.99
N ASP A 123 -35.41 -0.33 6.51
CA ASP A 123 -35.60 1.01 5.99
C ASP A 123 -34.72 1.24 4.76
N VAL A 124 -35.29 1.82 3.70
CA VAL A 124 -34.56 2.33 2.52
C VAL A 124 -34.42 3.84 2.69
N LEU A 125 -33.22 4.35 2.43
CA LEU A 125 -32.86 5.76 2.49
C LEU A 125 -32.78 6.33 1.07
N GLU A 126 -33.06 7.62 0.95
CA GLU A 126 -33.15 8.33 -0.32
C GLU A 126 -32.27 9.59 -0.27
N THR A 127 -31.56 9.90 -1.35
CA THR A 127 -30.82 11.17 -1.50
C THR A 127 -30.95 11.71 -2.93
N ASN A 128 -30.94 13.03 -3.08
CA ASN A 128 -31.12 13.71 -4.37
C ASN A 128 -29.77 14.02 -5.02
N VAL A 129 -29.78 14.25 -6.33
CA VAL A 129 -28.60 14.67 -7.11
C VAL A 129 -27.96 15.93 -6.50
N THR A 130 -26.63 15.89 -6.35
CA THR A 130 -25.79 17.00 -5.84
C THR A 130 -24.98 17.69 -6.92
N ASN A 131 -24.65 17.00 -8.02
CA ASN A 131 -24.05 17.58 -9.22
C ASN A 131 -24.43 16.78 -10.48
N GLU A 132 -24.35 17.40 -11.66
CA GLU A 132 -24.72 16.78 -12.94
C GLU A 132 -23.80 17.26 -14.07
N GLU A 133 -23.30 16.33 -14.87
CA GLU A 133 -22.38 16.61 -15.99
C GLU A 133 -22.48 15.50 -17.04
N ASP A 134 -22.67 15.87 -18.32
CA ASP A 134 -22.79 15.01 -19.52
C ASP A 134 -23.23 13.53 -19.31
N GLY A 135 -24.50 13.34 -18.97
CA GLY A 135 -25.14 12.02 -18.81
C GLY A 135 -24.97 11.39 -17.42
N ALA A 136 -24.08 11.93 -16.58
CA ALA A 136 -23.83 11.45 -15.23
C ALA A 136 -24.57 12.28 -14.17
N LYS A 137 -25.20 11.58 -13.22
CA LYS A 137 -25.86 12.15 -12.04
C LYS A 137 -25.05 11.77 -10.79
N GLU A 138 -24.60 12.76 -10.03
CA GLU A 138 -23.77 12.60 -8.83
C GLU A 138 -24.58 12.75 -7.53
N PHE A 139 -24.26 11.97 -6.50
CA PHE A 139 -24.89 12.02 -5.18
C PHE A 139 -23.83 11.97 -4.06
N ASP A 140 -23.74 13.02 -3.24
CA ASP A 140 -23.01 12.98 -1.97
C ASP A 140 -23.90 12.43 -0.83
N ILE A 141 -23.39 11.47 -0.06
CA ILE A 141 -23.99 10.96 1.18
C ILE A 141 -23.03 11.24 2.35
N LEU A 142 -23.55 11.65 3.52
CA LEU A 142 -22.76 11.92 4.73
C LEU A 142 -23.21 11.01 5.88
N PHE A 143 -22.25 10.39 6.58
CA PHE A 143 -22.50 9.48 7.71
C PHE A 143 -21.87 10.04 9.01
N PRO A 144 -22.55 10.96 9.72
CA PRO A 144 -21.90 11.78 10.75
C PRO A 144 -21.85 11.18 12.17
N ASN A 145 -22.42 9.99 12.42
CA ASN A 145 -22.49 9.40 13.77
C ASN A 145 -21.99 7.93 13.82
N GLU A 146 -21.54 7.48 15.00
CA GLU A 146 -21.21 6.07 15.25
C GLU A 146 -22.40 5.10 15.09
N SER A 147 -23.66 5.59 15.17
CA SER A 147 -24.85 4.78 14.82
C SER A 147 -24.89 4.36 13.35
N ASP A 148 -24.13 5.08 12.53
CA ASP A 148 -24.21 4.99 11.08
C ASP A 148 -23.18 3.98 10.55
N MET A 149 -22.26 3.48 11.40
CA MET A 149 -21.29 2.42 11.09
C MET A 149 -21.94 1.11 10.59
N GLY A 150 -21.37 0.50 9.55
CA GLY A 150 -21.80 -0.75 8.92
C GLY A 150 -21.86 -0.69 7.39
N THR A 151 -22.15 -1.81 6.76
CA THR A 151 -22.27 -1.95 5.29
C THR A 151 -23.59 -1.37 4.76
N TYR A 152 -23.53 -0.72 3.58
CA TYR A 152 -24.67 -0.14 2.84
C TYR A 152 -24.68 -0.63 1.39
N TYR A 153 -25.85 -0.98 0.87
CA TYR A 153 -26.09 -1.41 -0.50
C TYR A 153 -26.90 -0.35 -1.27
N ILE A 154 -26.44 0.03 -2.45
CA ILE A 154 -27.21 0.88 -3.37
C ILE A 154 -28.32 0.02 -4.00
N GLN A 155 -29.58 0.39 -3.81
CA GLN A 155 -30.73 -0.37 -4.28
C GLN A 155 -31.14 0.03 -5.71
N GLY A 156 -30.91 1.27 -6.10
CA GLY A 156 -31.43 1.78 -7.37
C GLY A 156 -31.40 3.30 -7.50
N VAL A 157 -32.01 3.78 -8.57
CA VAL A 157 -32.29 5.19 -8.81
C VAL A 157 -33.72 5.37 -9.33
N LYS A 158 -34.36 6.45 -8.90
CA LYS A 158 -35.66 6.91 -9.41
C LYS A 158 -35.47 8.19 -10.20
N ILE A 159 -36.25 8.33 -11.27
CA ILE A 159 -36.32 9.54 -12.10
C ILE A 159 -37.78 9.96 -12.18
N TYR A 160 -38.06 11.23 -11.87
CA TYR A 160 -39.38 11.82 -11.89
C TYR A 160 -39.48 12.86 -13.02
N ASN A 161 -40.52 12.78 -13.84
CA ASN A 161 -40.82 13.78 -14.86
C ASN A 161 -42.33 14.07 -14.85
N GLY A 162 -42.71 15.25 -14.36
CA GLY A 162 -44.10 15.67 -14.14
C GLY A 162 -44.85 14.79 -13.14
N SER A 163 -45.54 13.77 -13.65
CA SER A 163 -46.31 12.79 -12.86
C SER A 163 -45.94 11.34 -13.16
N GLU A 164 -44.86 11.11 -13.92
CA GLU A 164 -44.35 9.80 -14.27
C GLU A 164 -43.10 9.48 -13.43
N GLU A 165 -43.05 8.27 -12.86
CA GLU A 165 -41.94 7.75 -12.05
C GLU A 165 -41.28 6.58 -12.79
N ILE A 166 -39.99 6.72 -13.09
CA ILE A 166 -39.18 5.71 -13.73
C ILE A 166 -38.18 5.17 -12.70
N VAL A 167 -38.35 3.90 -12.32
CA VAL A 167 -37.46 3.22 -11.36
C VAL A 167 -36.47 2.29 -12.08
N TYR A 168 -35.25 2.22 -11.56
CA TYR A 168 -34.24 1.23 -11.88
C TYR A 168 -33.81 0.54 -10.60
N ASN A 169 -34.09 -0.75 -10.46
CA ASN A 169 -33.57 -1.58 -9.37
C ASN A 169 -32.22 -2.15 -9.80
N PHE A 170 -31.14 -1.75 -9.13
CA PHE A 170 -29.78 -2.11 -9.50
C PHE A 170 -29.55 -3.63 -9.45
N LYS A 171 -30.19 -4.31 -8.49
CA LYS A 171 -30.13 -5.77 -8.35
C LYS A 171 -30.87 -6.52 -9.47
N GLU A 172 -31.86 -5.91 -10.12
CA GLU A 172 -32.57 -6.50 -11.26
C GLU A 172 -31.80 -6.33 -12.57
N ILE A 173 -30.86 -5.38 -12.64
CA ILE A 173 -30.00 -5.10 -13.82
C ILE A 173 -28.52 -5.50 -13.59
N GLY A 174 -28.25 -6.35 -12.60
CA GLY A 174 -26.92 -6.97 -12.38
C GLY A 174 -25.91 -6.18 -11.53
N ILE A 175 -26.28 -4.99 -11.03
CA ILE A 175 -25.39 -4.12 -10.24
C ILE A 175 -25.47 -4.49 -8.74
N ASP A 176 -24.36 -4.97 -8.14
CA ASP A 176 -24.19 -5.17 -6.68
C ASP A 176 -23.31 -4.07 -6.04
N ALA A 177 -23.68 -2.81 -6.29
CA ALA A 177 -22.97 -1.65 -5.73
C ALA A 177 -23.26 -1.48 -4.23
N LYS A 178 -22.20 -1.37 -3.43
CA LYS A 178 -22.24 -1.26 -1.96
C LYS A 178 -20.98 -0.56 -1.43
N PHE A 179 -20.93 -0.24 -0.14
CA PHE A 179 -19.75 0.28 0.57
C PHE A 179 -19.88 0.09 2.10
N GLY A 180 -18.77 0.21 2.84
CA GLY A 180 -18.74 0.14 4.31
C GLY A 180 -18.48 1.47 5.01
N VAL A 181 -19.06 1.68 6.20
CA VAL A 181 -18.74 2.79 7.11
C VAL A 181 -18.11 2.22 8.38
N GLU A 182 -16.80 2.44 8.60
CA GLU A 182 -15.97 1.81 9.65
C GLU A 182 -15.99 0.26 9.68
N GLU A 183 -16.47 -0.36 8.60
CA GLU A 183 -16.57 -1.81 8.41
C GLU A 183 -15.98 -2.14 7.03
N TYR A 184 -15.16 -3.21 6.95
CA TYR A 184 -14.47 -3.56 5.71
C TYR A 184 -15.41 -4.26 4.72
N CYS A 185 -15.72 -3.59 3.62
CA CYS A 185 -16.50 -4.11 2.50
C CYS A 185 -15.62 -4.36 1.27
N GLU A 186 -15.81 -5.50 0.62
CA GLU A 186 -15.27 -5.80 -0.72
C GLU A 186 -16.30 -5.40 -1.77
N THR A 187 -15.91 -4.50 -2.67
CA THR A 187 -16.79 -3.87 -3.66
C THR A 187 -15.98 -3.70 -4.94
N GLU A 188 -16.42 -4.29 -6.04
CA GLU A 188 -15.82 -4.00 -7.34
C GLU A 188 -16.35 -2.62 -7.80
N PRO A 189 -15.49 -1.62 -8.06
CA PRO A 189 -15.91 -0.45 -8.82
C PRO A 189 -16.23 -0.89 -10.26
N ASP A 190 -17.13 -0.16 -10.91
CA ASP A 190 -17.51 -0.30 -12.31
C ASP A 190 -18.36 -1.54 -12.65
N ALA A 191 -19.54 -1.62 -12.01
CA ALA A 191 -20.62 -2.49 -12.49
C ALA A 191 -21.26 -1.89 -13.77
N ILE A 192 -21.02 -2.55 -14.90
CA ILE A 192 -21.60 -2.22 -16.23
C ILE A 192 -22.86 -3.08 -16.46
N VAL A 193 -23.89 -2.50 -17.07
CA VAL A 193 -25.11 -3.22 -17.46
C VAL A 193 -25.01 -3.66 -18.93
N GLU A 194 -25.03 -4.97 -19.17
CA GLU A 194 -25.24 -5.58 -20.49
C GLU A 194 -26.56 -6.36 -20.48
N ASN A 195 -27.39 -6.18 -21.50
CA ASN A 195 -28.54 -7.03 -21.84
C ASN A 195 -29.06 -6.70 -23.26
N ALA A 196 -29.53 -7.73 -23.98
CA ALA A 196 -30.06 -7.67 -25.34
C ALA A 196 -31.43 -6.93 -25.43
N ASP A 197 -31.97 -6.54 -26.59
CA ASP A 197 -31.93 -7.23 -27.89
C ASP A 197 -32.33 -6.34 -29.09
N ASN A 198 -32.19 -6.93 -30.29
CA ASN A 198 -32.83 -6.62 -31.57
C ASN A 198 -32.15 -5.61 -32.51
N SER A 199 -32.31 -5.85 -33.81
CA SER A 199 -31.42 -5.36 -34.87
C SER A 199 -31.99 -4.22 -35.72
N THR A 200 -31.15 -3.27 -36.12
CA THR A 200 -30.90 -2.97 -37.56
C THR A 200 -29.67 -2.06 -37.73
N ALA A 201 -29.04 -2.10 -38.91
CA ALA A 201 -27.86 -1.29 -39.23
C ALA A 201 -28.20 -0.08 -40.11
N VAL A 202 -27.60 1.09 -39.83
CA VAL A 202 -27.13 2.14 -40.76
C VAL A 202 -26.05 2.96 -40.03
N SER A 203 -25.15 3.60 -40.78
CA SER A 203 -24.01 4.39 -40.29
C SER A 203 -24.35 5.86 -39.98
N ASP A 204 -23.56 6.51 -39.12
CA ASP A 204 -22.55 7.52 -39.55
C ASP A 204 -21.75 8.06 -38.33
N GLU A 205 -20.63 8.74 -38.59
CA GLU A 205 -19.69 9.23 -37.57
C GLU A 205 -20.15 10.54 -36.89
N VAL A 206 -20.20 10.57 -35.55
CA VAL A 206 -19.97 11.79 -34.75
C VAL A 206 -19.18 11.43 -33.49
N GLY A 207 -17.97 11.97 -33.36
CA GLY A 207 -17.21 11.95 -32.10
C GLY A 207 -17.34 13.29 -31.36
N ILE A 208 -17.37 13.25 -30.03
CA ILE A 208 -17.33 14.44 -29.16
C ILE A 208 -16.20 14.29 -28.14
N SER A 209 -15.56 15.40 -27.80
CA SER A 209 -14.39 15.48 -26.91
C SER A 209 -14.82 15.87 -25.50
N VAL A 210 -14.23 15.23 -24.49
CA VAL A 210 -14.26 15.69 -23.10
C VAL A 210 -13.08 16.63 -22.85
N MET A 211 -13.29 17.70 -22.09
CA MET A 211 -12.23 18.56 -21.53
C MET A 211 -12.15 18.31 -20.03
N SER A 212 -10.99 18.56 -19.41
CA SER A 212 -10.86 18.55 -17.95
C SER A 212 -10.15 19.80 -17.43
N LEU A 213 -10.45 20.14 -16.18
CA LEU A 213 -9.87 21.25 -15.41
C LEU A 213 -8.85 20.69 -14.39
N ASP A 214 -7.97 21.54 -13.88
CA ASP A 214 -7.07 21.21 -12.77
C ASP A 214 -7.66 21.58 -11.38
N ASP A 215 -6.93 21.23 -10.31
CA ASP A 215 -7.35 21.43 -8.90
C ASP A 215 -7.54 22.92 -8.51
N GLU A 216 -7.14 23.88 -9.34
CA GLU A 216 -7.42 25.32 -9.15
C GLU A 216 -8.45 25.88 -10.16
N GLY A 217 -8.99 25.04 -11.05
CA GLY A 217 -10.13 25.36 -11.92
C GLY A 217 -9.79 26.13 -13.19
N ASN A 218 -8.61 25.91 -13.80
CA ASN A 218 -8.20 26.56 -15.04
C ASN A 218 -8.04 25.57 -16.21
N ILE A 219 -8.10 26.10 -17.44
CA ILE A 219 -7.91 25.37 -18.70
C ILE A 219 -6.58 25.83 -19.33
N GLU A 220 -5.62 24.92 -19.51
CA GLU A 220 -4.53 25.09 -20.49
C GLU A 220 -4.50 23.91 -21.47
N ASP A 221 -4.32 24.25 -22.75
CA ASP A 221 -4.29 23.32 -23.89
C ASP A 221 -2.84 23.19 -24.38
N ASN A 222 -2.36 21.95 -24.55
CA ASN A 222 -1.65 21.51 -25.77
C ASN A 222 -1.41 19.98 -25.75
N THR A 223 -1.74 19.32 -26.85
CA THR A 223 -1.68 17.86 -27.04
C THR A 223 -0.29 17.35 -27.47
N GLU A 224 0.03 16.07 -27.19
CA GLU A 224 0.48 15.15 -28.25
C GLU A 224 0.42 13.64 -27.86
N VAL A 225 -0.81 13.09 -27.80
CA VAL A 225 -1.17 11.67 -28.05
C VAL A 225 -0.40 10.54 -27.34
N GLU A 226 -1.04 9.98 -26.31
CA GLU A 226 -1.40 8.55 -26.13
C GLU A 226 -2.63 8.55 -25.21
N GLU A 227 -3.83 8.18 -25.64
CA GLU A 227 -4.21 6.84 -26.10
C GLU A 227 -4.73 6.73 -27.55
N SER A 228 -4.72 5.48 -28.04
CA SER A 228 -5.86 4.83 -28.72
C SER A 228 -5.63 3.32 -28.64
N VAL A 229 -6.63 2.47 -28.95
CA VAL A 229 -6.53 1.00 -29.00
C VAL A 229 -6.29 0.41 -27.59
N ASN A 230 -7.16 -0.42 -26.98
CA ASN A 230 -8.32 -1.18 -27.46
C ASN A 230 -9.46 -1.15 -26.40
N LYS A 231 -10.69 -0.86 -26.83
CA LYS A 231 -11.64 -1.97 -26.99
C LYS A 231 -11.27 -2.67 -28.31
N GLU A 232 -11.43 -3.97 -28.47
CA GLU A 232 -12.49 -4.83 -27.93
C GLU A 232 -12.07 -6.30 -27.99
N ILE A 233 -12.83 -7.22 -27.38
CA ILE A 233 -13.66 -8.22 -28.08
C ILE A 233 -14.30 -9.15 -27.02
N ASN A 234 -15.64 -9.10 -26.93
CA ASN A 234 -16.65 -10.18 -26.76
C ASN A 234 -16.51 -11.27 -25.65
N SER A 235 -17.60 -11.77 -25.05
CA SER A 235 -19.04 -11.42 -25.16
C SER A 235 -19.90 -12.03 -24.05
N GLU A 236 -21.06 -11.40 -23.85
CA GLU A 236 -22.30 -11.84 -23.20
C GLU A 236 -22.78 -13.32 -23.39
N ASN A 237 -23.61 -13.74 -22.41
CA ASN A 237 -24.83 -14.59 -22.47
C ASN A 237 -24.75 -16.06 -22.96
N ASP A 238 -25.02 -17.03 -22.07
CA ASP A 238 -26.39 -17.38 -21.61
C ASP A 238 -26.56 -18.77 -20.93
N ILE A 239 -27.38 -18.84 -19.85
CA ILE A 239 -28.24 -20.00 -19.46
C ILE A 239 -27.55 -21.31 -18.97
N ALA A 240 -28.01 -22.02 -17.90
CA ALA A 240 -29.17 -21.84 -17.02
C ALA A 240 -29.00 -22.44 -15.60
N VAL A 241 -29.72 -21.83 -14.64
CA VAL A 241 -30.53 -22.47 -13.57
C VAL A 241 -30.07 -23.81 -12.98
N TYR A 242 -29.66 -23.81 -11.70
CA TYR A 242 -30.15 -24.78 -10.71
C TYR A 242 -30.11 -24.25 -9.26
N SER A 243 -31.29 -24.14 -8.66
CA SER A 243 -31.66 -24.18 -7.21
C SER A 243 -30.66 -23.77 -6.12
N GLU A 244 -31.16 -22.90 -5.23
CA GLU A 244 -30.79 -22.71 -3.81
C GLU A 244 -29.75 -23.70 -3.20
N ASN A 245 -28.53 -23.22 -2.97
CA ASN A 245 -27.80 -23.49 -1.73
C ASN A 245 -26.70 -22.45 -1.54
N THR A 246 -26.81 -21.62 -0.49
CA THR A 246 -25.71 -20.77 -0.05
C THR A 246 -24.69 -21.63 0.71
N GLU A 247 -23.49 -21.79 0.16
CA GLU A 247 -22.38 -22.39 0.90
C GLU A 247 -21.90 -21.47 2.03
N LYS A 248 -22.63 -21.53 3.16
CA LYS A 248 -21.99 -21.43 4.46
C LYS A 248 -20.86 -22.46 4.47
N THR A 249 -19.61 -22.02 4.60
CA THR A 249 -18.45 -22.91 4.72
C THR A 249 -18.70 -23.94 5.81
N ALA A 250 -18.94 -25.19 5.39
CA ALA A 250 -19.40 -26.23 6.29
C ALA A 250 -18.31 -26.52 7.33
N LYS A 251 -18.69 -26.62 8.61
CA LYS A 251 -17.74 -27.00 9.66
C LYS A 251 -17.29 -28.45 9.43
N PRO A 252 -15.98 -28.73 9.30
CA PRO A 252 -15.51 -30.05 8.91
C PRO A 252 -15.88 -31.11 9.94
N TYR A 253 -16.33 -32.27 9.44
CA TYR A 253 -16.81 -33.37 10.27
C TYR A 253 -15.68 -33.93 11.13
N VAL A 254 -15.87 -33.89 12.45
CA VAL A 254 -14.91 -34.41 13.43
C VAL A 254 -15.14 -35.90 13.62
N ILE A 255 -14.22 -36.71 13.10
CA ILE A 255 -14.25 -38.17 13.19
C ILE A 255 -13.22 -38.62 14.24
N VAL A 256 -13.60 -39.52 15.13
CA VAL A 256 -12.67 -40.11 16.10
C VAL A 256 -12.55 -41.61 15.90
N LEU A 257 -11.36 -42.04 15.47
CA LEU A 257 -11.00 -43.44 15.38
C LEU A 257 -10.34 -43.90 16.67
N ASP A 258 -10.77 -45.05 17.18
CA ASP A 258 -10.25 -45.66 18.38
C ASP A 258 -9.62 -47.03 18.03
N PRO A 259 -8.29 -47.12 17.93
CA PRO A 259 -7.64 -48.41 17.76
C PRO A 259 -7.79 -49.22 19.05
N GLY A 260 -8.53 -50.32 18.99
CA GLY A 260 -8.83 -51.18 20.13
C GLY A 260 -7.58 -51.60 20.88
N HIS A 261 -7.70 -51.75 22.21
CA HIS A 261 -6.60 -52.16 23.10
C HIS A 261 -5.39 -51.18 23.06
N GLY A 262 -4.20 -51.60 23.51
CA GLY A 262 -2.97 -50.78 23.52
C GLY A 262 -2.18 -50.84 24.83
N GLY A 263 -0.85 -50.73 24.75
CA GLY A 263 0.05 -50.77 25.89
C GLY A 263 0.06 -52.15 26.56
N TYR A 264 -0.32 -52.18 27.84
CA TYR A 264 -0.43 -53.45 28.59
C TYR A 264 -1.67 -54.27 28.23
N ASP A 265 -2.65 -53.66 27.56
CA ASP A 265 -3.82 -54.36 27.03
C ASP A 265 -3.51 -54.85 25.61
N GLY A 266 -3.35 -56.16 25.45
CA GLY A 266 -3.00 -56.79 24.16
C GLY A 266 -4.17 -56.96 23.19
N GLY A 267 -5.41 -56.96 23.70
CA GLY A 267 -6.55 -57.55 23.00
C GLY A 267 -6.39 -59.06 22.81
N ALA A 268 -7.07 -59.61 21.80
CA ALA A 268 -6.92 -60.99 21.39
C ALA A 268 -5.52 -61.28 20.82
N ASN A 269 -5.08 -62.53 20.92
CA ASN A 269 -3.84 -63.02 20.31
C ASN A 269 -4.14 -64.26 19.47
N GLY A 270 -3.61 -64.32 18.25
CA GLY A 270 -3.86 -65.39 17.30
C GLY A 270 -2.84 -65.38 16.16
N ASN A 271 -2.56 -66.54 15.58
CA ASN A 271 -1.61 -66.73 14.46
C ASN A 271 -0.23 -66.02 14.59
N GLY A 272 0.21 -65.72 15.82
CA GLY A 272 1.50 -65.08 16.12
C GLY A 272 1.47 -63.55 16.27
N VAL A 273 0.30 -62.91 16.24
CA VAL A 273 0.11 -61.45 16.36
C VAL A 273 -0.86 -61.08 17.49
N ASN A 274 -0.80 -59.83 17.95
CA ASN A 274 -1.79 -59.26 18.87
C ASN A 274 -2.75 -58.33 18.12
N GLU A 275 -4.00 -58.28 18.58
CA GLU A 275 -5.03 -57.39 18.08
C GLU A 275 -4.59 -55.93 18.13
N LYS A 276 -4.02 -55.48 19.26
CA LYS A 276 -3.60 -54.08 19.45
C LYS A 276 -2.63 -53.53 18.40
N ASP A 277 -1.87 -54.41 17.74
CA ASP A 277 -0.87 -54.06 16.74
C ASP A 277 -1.53 -53.90 15.36
N LEU A 278 -2.51 -54.76 15.06
CA LEU A 278 -3.28 -54.75 13.81
C LEU A 278 -4.34 -53.64 13.81
N THR A 279 -5.06 -53.41 14.90
CA THR A 279 -6.07 -52.35 15.02
C THR A 279 -5.44 -50.96 14.84
N LEU A 280 -4.21 -50.77 15.34
CA LEU A 280 -3.45 -49.52 15.13
C LEU A 280 -3.08 -49.30 13.65
N LYS A 281 -2.78 -50.37 12.90
CA LYS A 281 -2.52 -50.26 11.45
C LYS A 281 -3.80 -49.94 10.69
N ILE A 282 -4.87 -50.72 10.88
CA ILE A 282 -6.18 -50.51 10.22
C ILE A 282 -6.68 -49.08 10.47
N ALA A 283 -6.64 -48.60 11.72
CA ALA A 283 -7.07 -47.25 12.08
C ALA A 283 -6.19 -46.14 11.45
N LYS A 284 -4.88 -46.36 11.28
CA LYS A 284 -4.00 -45.41 10.56
C LYS A 284 -4.31 -45.35 9.06
N TYR A 285 -4.61 -46.49 8.43
CA TYR A 285 -5.04 -46.52 7.04
C TYR A 285 -6.42 -45.86 6.85
N CYS A 286 -7.38 -46.14 7.74
CA CYS A 286 -8.68 -45.47 7.76
C CYS A 286 -8.53 -43.94 7.90
N LYS A 287 -7.73 -43.47 8.86
CA LYS A 287 -7.38 -42.04 9.00
C LYS A 287 -6.80 -41.44 7.71
N LYS A 288 -5.82 -42.11 7.09
CA LYS A 288 -5.18 -41.67 5.84
C LYS A 288 -6.21 -41.44 4.71
N TYR A 289 -7.19 -42.34 4.54
CA TYR A 289 -8.20 -42.21 3.48
C TYR A 289 -9.29 -41.18 3.80
N LEU A 290 -9.62 -40.99 5.08
CA LEU A 290 -10.55 -39.97 5.54
C LEU A 290 -9.96 -38.55 5.41
N GLU A 291 -8.71 -38.33 5.81
CA GLU A 291 -8.04 -37.01 5.72
C GLU A 291 -7.67 -36.60 4.29
N GLN A 292 -7.80 -37.50 3.32
CA GLN A 292 -7.72 -37.17 1.89
C GLN A 292 -8.99 -36.48 1.36
N GLN A 293 -10.07 -36.41 2.16
CA GLN A 293 -11.33 -35.75 1.79
C GLN A 293 -11.42 -34.38 2.48
N GLY A 294 -11.58 -33.31 1.70
CA GLY A 294 -11.39 -31.92 2.16
C GLY A 294 -12.33 -31.41 3.27
N ASN A 295 -13.35 -32.19 3.68
CA ASN A 295 -14.35 -31.80 4.68
C ASN A 295 -14.36 -32.71 5.93
N ALA A 296 -13.30 -33.50 6.16
CA ALA A 296 -13.18 -34.43 7.28
C ALA A 296 -11.93 -34.14 8.14
N LYS A 297 -12.07 -34.21 9.47
CA LYS A 297 -11.00 -33.97 10.44
C LYS A 297 -10.88 -35.14 11.41
N VAL A 298 -9.77 -35.88 11.35
CA VAL A 298 -9.67 -37.20 12.00
C VAL A 298 -8.72 -37.20 13.20
N TYR A 299 -9.28 -37.47 14.37
CA TYR A 299 -8.53 -37.70 15.60
C TYR A 299 -8.39 -39.20 15.88
N MET A 300 -7.33 -39.57 16.61
CA MET A 300 -7.10 -40.95 17.08
C MET A 300 -6.90 -40.95 18.59
N THR A 301 -7.53 -41.90 19.30
CA THR A 301 -7.36 -42.03 20.77
C THR A 301 -5.94 -42.42 21.18
N ARG A 302 -5.20 -43.13 20.31
CA ARG A 302 -3.77 -43.41 20.40
C ARG A 302 -3.13 -43.41 19.01
N ASN A 303 -1.88 -42.96 18.92
CA ASN A 303 -1.10 -42.99 17.67
C ASN A 303 0.01 -44.07 17.70
N ASP A 304 0.19 -44.74 18.83
CA ASP A 304 1.24 -45.70 19.16
C ASP A 304 0.70 -46.80 20.09
N ASP A 305 1.61 -47.56 20.72
CA ASP A 305 1.29 -48.63 21.67
C ASP A 305 1.02 -48.11 23.10
N THR A 306 0.19 -47.08 23.23
CA THR A 306 -0.23 -46.51 24.52
C THR A 306 -1.57 -47.09 24.98
N TYR A 307 -1.68 -47.39 26.28
CA TYR A 307 -2.96 -47.78 26.89
C TYR A 307 -3.91 -46.59 27.05
N VAL A 308 -5.15 -46.73 26.55
CA VAL A 308 -6.23 -45.76 26.74
C VAL A 308 -7.42 -46.45 27.40
N SER A 309 -7.92 -45.88 28.50
CA SER A 309 -9.05 -46.45 29.25
C SER A 309 -10.38 -46.29 28.51
N LEU A 310 -11.33 -47.20 28.74
CA LEU A 310 -12.68 -47.16 28.14
C LEU A 310 -13.47 -45.87 28.43
N ALA A 311 -13.07 -45.14 29.48
CA ALA A 311 -13.54 -43.79 29.74
C ALA A 311 -12.82 -42.78 28.82
N GLY A 312 -11.48 -42.70 28.94
CA GLY A 312 -10.64 -41.74 28.21
C GLY A 312 -10.81 -41.77 26.69
N ARG A 313 -11.10 -42.94 26.08
CA ARG A 313 -11.38 -43.06 24.64
C ARG A 313 -12.54 -42.16 24.18
N VAL A 314 -13.65 -42.18 24.94
CA VAL A 314 -14.85 -41.39 24.62
C VAL A 314 -14.78 -39.99 25.23
N ASP A 315 -14.19 -39.85 26.42
CA ASP A 315 -14.02 -38.54 27.06
C ASP A 315 -13.10 -37.64 26.20
N TYR A 316 -12.10 -38.23 25.51
CA TYR A 316 -11.31 -37.55 24.46
C TYR A 316 -12.15 -37.19 23.23
N ALA A 317 -12.99 -38.12 22.75
CA ALA A 317 -13.85 -37.88 21.58
C ALA A 317 -14.84 -36.72 21.82
N ALA A 318 -15.41 -36.64 23.02
CA ALA A 318 -16.22 -35.51 23.45
C ALA A 318 -15.41 -34.20 23.50
N SER A 319 -14.16 -34.24 23.99
CA SER A 319 -13.29 -33.06 24.10
C SER A 319 -12.92 -32.41 22.77
N VAL A 320 -12.95 -33.17 21.65
CA VAL A 320 -12.72 -32.64 20.29
C VAL A 320 -14.01 -32.29 19.55
N ASN A 321 -15.19 -32.45 20.18
CA ASN A 321 -16.53 -32.32 19.59
C ASN A 321 -16.79 -33.30 18.43
N ALA A 322 -16.54 -34.59 18.66
CA ALA A 322 -16.79 -35.64 17.67
C ALA A 322 -18.23 -35.66 17.14
N ASN A 323 -18.38 -35.71 15.81
CA ASN A 323 -19.63 -36.05 15.14
C ASN A 323 -19.90 -37.56 15.19
N LEU A 324 -18.85 -38.40 15.18
CA LEU A 324 -18.95 -39.85 15.34
C LEU A 324 -17.67 -40.47 15.90
N PHE A 325 -17.82 -41.66 16.50
CA PHE A 325 -16.76 -42.44 17.13
C PHE A 325 -16.74 -43.89 16.61
N VAL A 326 -15.57 -44.41 16.29
CA VAL A 326 -15.40 -45.75 15.69
C VAL A 326 -14.29 -46.52 16.41
N SER A 327 -14.65 -47.51 17.24
CA SER A 327 -13.67 -48.46 17.79
C SER A 327 -13.38 -49.57 16.78
N ILE A 328 -12.10 -49.81 16.50
CA ILE A 328 -11.62 -50.82 15.54
C ILE A 328 -11.02 -52.00 16.31
N HIS A 329 -11.60 -53.18 16.12
CA HIS A 329 -11.28 -54.44 16.83
C HIS A 329 -11.23 -55.64 15.88
N LEU A 330 -10.74 -56.78 16.38
CA LEU A 330 -10.70 -58.06 15.65
C LEU A 330 -11.42 -59.17 16.44
N ASN A 331 -12.29 -59.94 15.77
CA ASN A 331 -12.96 -61.09 16.40
C ASN A 331 -11.95 -62.16 16.89
N SER A 332 -12.38 -62.97 17.87
CA SER A 332 -11.71 -64.22 18.26
C SER A 332 -12.72 -65.23 18.83
N GLY A 333 -12.32 -66.50 18.96
CA GLY A 333 -13.16 -67.58 19.48
C GLY A 333 -13.52 -68.67 18.46
N GLY A 334 -12.70 -68.89 17.44
CA GLY A 334 -12.84 -69.98 16.47
C GLY A 334 -13.93 -69.79 15.41
N GLY A 335 -14.20 -68.55 15.01
CA GLY A 335 -15.17 -68.21 13.96
C GLY A 335 -14.55 -67.77 12.63
N HIS A 336 -15.37 -67.11 11.81
CA HIS A 336 -14.95 -66.39 10.60
C HIS A 336 -15.94 -65.25 10.31
N GLY A 337 -15.46 -64.19 9.65
CA GLY A 337 -16.24 -63.02 9.20
C GLY A 337 -16.16 -61.78 10.09
N ALA A 338 -16.92 -60.74 9.74
CA ALA A 338 -16.97 -59.46 10.47
C ALA A 338 -18.40 -59.02 10.84
N GLU A 339 -18.53 -58.34 11.98
CA GLU A 339 -19.76 -57.77 12.56
C GLU A 339 -19.53 -56.34 13.08
N VAL A 340 -20.50 -55.45 12.94
CA VAL A 340 -20.43 -54.09 13.52
C VAL A 340 -21.48 -53.91 14.62
N TYR A 341 -21.03 -53.57 15.83
CA TYR A 341 -21.91 -53.25 16.95
C TYR A 341 -22.27 -51.77 16.98
N TYR A 342 -23.56 -51.47 17.17
CA TYR A 342 -24.13 -50.13 17.19
C TYR A 342 -25.03 -49.89 18.43
N PRO A 343 -25.42 -48.63 18.73
CA PRO A 343 -26.26 -48.33 19.88
C PRO A 343 -27.72 -48.81 19.70
N ASN A 344 -28.34 -49.29 20.78
CA ASN A 344 -29.75 -49.68 20.80
C ASN A 344 -30.72 -48.48 20.62
N SER A 345 -32.02 -48.75 20.54
CA SER A 345 -33.06 -47.71 20.40
C SER A 345 -33.67 -47.23 21.73
N ASN A 346 -33.12 -47.60 22.89
CA ASN A 346 -33.81 -47.45 24.19
C ASN A 346 -33.71 -46.02 24.77
N TYR A 347 -32.48 -45.49 24.80
CA TYR A 347 -32.14 -44.12 25.21
C TYR A 347 -31.48 -43.45 24.00
N ARG A 348 -31.85 -42.20 23.70
CA ARG A 348 -31.45 -41.48 22.48
C ARG A 348 -31.56 -42.33 21.22
N SER A 349 -32.81 -42.57 20.81
CA SER A 349 -33.17 -43.32 19.59
C SER A 349 -32.74 -42.62 18.30
N ASP A 350 -32.51 -41.30 18.35
CA ASP A 350 -31.77 -40.49 17.39
C ASP A 350 -30.39 -41.12 17.08
N ILE A 351 -29.47 -41.11 18.05
CA ILE A 351 -28.16 -41.77 17.96
C ILE A 351 -28.27 -43.27 17.67
N GLY A 352 -29.29 -43.94 18.20
CA GLY A 352 -29.54 -45.36 17.90
C GLY A 352 -29.82 -45.62 16.41
N SER A 353 -30.42 -44.64 15.71
CA SER A 353 -30.71 -44.71 14.28
C SER A 353 -29.50 -44.29 13.44
N GLU A 354 -28.85 -43.18 13.80
CA GLU A 354 -27.59 -42.72 13.19
C GLU A 354 -26.51 -43.80 13.22
N GLY A 355 -26.22 -44.34 14.41
CA GLY A 355 -25.21 -45.39 14.60
C GLY A 355 -25.55 -46.70 13.89
N LYS A 356 -26.84 -47.00 13.67
CA LYS A 356 -27.27 -48.13 12.86
C LYS A 356 -26.94 -47.92 11.38
N THR A 357 -27.22 -46.73 10.84
CA THR A 357 -26.92 -46.39 9.44
C THR A 357 -25.42 -46.38 9.18
N LEU A 358 -24.63 -45.78 10.08
CA LEU A 358 -23.16 -45.81 10.04
C LEU A 358 -22.63 -47.26 10.08
N ALA A 359 -23.13 -48.09 11.00
CA ALA A 359 -22.72 -49.48 11.11
C ALA A 359 -23.08 -50.30 9.86
N GLN A 360 -24.23 -50.05 9.24
CA GLN A 360 -24.64 -50.72 7.99
C GLN A 360 -23.70 -50.33 6.85
N SER A 361 -23.43 -49.04 6.66
CA SER A 361 -22.57 -48.55 5.57
C SER A 361 -21.14 -49.08 5.67
N VAL A 362 -20.59 -49.23 6.89
CA VAL A 362 -19.28 -49.88 7.12
C VAL A 362 -19.33 -51.39 6.89
N GLN A 363 -20.38 -52.06 7.38
CA GLN A 363 -20.57 -53.50 7.19
C GLN A 363 -20.63 -53.89 5.71
N ASP A 364 -21.27 -53.07 4.87
CA ASP A 364 -21.44 -53.34 3.44
C ASP A 364 -20.12 -53.19 2.66
N GLU A 365 -19.28 -52.17 2.96
CA GLU A 365 -17.94 -52.03 2.38
C GLU A 365 -17.00 -53.17 2.80
N LEU A 366 -17.09 -53.63 4.05
CA LEU A 366 -16.34 -54.80 4.51
C LEU A 366 -16.76 -56.07 3.75
N ILE A 367 -18.06 -56.27 3.51
CA ILE A 367 -18.58 -57.38 2.69
C ILE A 367 -18.06 -57.29 1.24
N ALA A 368 -17.97 -56.09 0.67
CA ALA A 368 -17.44 -55.87 -0.68
C ALA A 368 -15.96 -56.31 -0.84
N LEU A 369 -15.17 -56.39 0.25
CA LEU A 369 -13.82 -56.97 0.23
C LEU A 369 -13.80 -58.51 0.16
N GLY A 370 -14.97 -59.16 0.25
CA GLY A 370 -15.15 -60.62 0.27
C GLY A 370 -15.16 -61.23 1.68
N ILE A 371 -15.28 -60.43 2.75
CA ILE A 371 -15.39 -60.97 4.12
C ILE A 371 -16.78 -61.58 4.36
N TYR A 372 -16.84 -62.62 5.19
CA TYR A 372 -18.13 -63.22 5.54
C TYR A 372 -18.95 -62.29 6.44
N SER A 373 -20.19 -61.96 6.04
CA SER A 373 -21.09 -61.13 6.84
C SER A 373 -21.59 -61.86 8.07
N ARG A 374 -21.42 -61.24 9.24
CA ARG A 374 -22.02 -61.68 10.51
C ARG A 374 -23.12 -60.72 10.98
N GLY A 375 -23.40 -59.68 10.18
CA GLY A 375 -24.45 -58.68 10.37
C GLY A 375 -24.14 -57.63 11.44
N ILE A 376 -24.86 -56.50 11.36
CA ILE A 376 -24.82 -55.43 12.37
C ILE A 376 -25.63 -55.81 13.62
N LYS A 377 -25.16 -55.43 14.80
CA LYS A 377 -25.68 -55.93 16.09
C LYS A 377 -25.84 -54.87 17.16
N ILE A 378 -26.79 -55.12 18.07
CA ILE A 378 -26.87 -54.43 19.37
C ILE A 378 -26.57 -55.42 20.49
N ARG A 379 -26.14 -54.91 21.65
CA ARG A 379 -25.97 -55.73 22.86
C ARG A 379 -26.41 -54.93 24.08
N ASN A 380 -27.47 -55.39 24.74
CA ASN A 380 -27.99 -54.75 25.95
C ASN A 380 -27.26 -55.25 27.20
N SER A 381 -27.05 -54.36 28.16
CA SER A 381 -26.65 -54.74 29.53
C SER A 381 -27.82 -55.43 30.25
N GLN A 382 -27.51 -56.41 31.09
CA GLN A 382 -28.50 -57.08 31.94
C GLN A 382 -28.81 -56.22 33.18
N ASP A 383 -27.76 -55.68 33.81
CA ASP A 383 -27.82 -55.06 35.14
C ASP A 383 -27.75 -53.52 35.11
N SER A 384 -27.39 -52.91 33.98
CA SER A 384 -27.13 -51.47 33.86
C SER A 384 -28.25 -50.72 33.13
N LYS A 385 -28.56 -49.50 33.60
CA LYS A 385 -29.59 -48.61 33.04
C LYS A 385 -29.02 -47.25 32.65
N TYR A 386 -29.64 -46.60 31.67
CA TYR A 386 -29.43 -45.19 31.36
C TYR A 386 -30.11 -44.28 32.40
N PRO A 387 -29.82 -42.96 32.43
CA PRO A 387 -30.37 -42.04 33.43
C PRO A 387 -31.91 -41.91 33.46
N ASP A 388 -32.57 -42.33 32.38
CA ASP A 388 -34.04 -42.41 32.23
C ASP A 388 -34.64 -43.73 32.77
N GLY A 389 -33.80 -44.66 33.23
CA GLY A 389 -34.20 -46.00 33.67
C GLY A 389 -34.30 -47.03 32.54
N SER A 390 -34.05 -46.67 31.29
CA SER A 390 -34.08 -47.60 30.15
C SER A 390 -32.85 -48.52 30.13
N THR A 391 -32.93 -49.65 29.41
CA THR A 391 -31.86 -50.66 29.41
C THR A 391 -30.63 -50.18 28.63
N GLN A 392 -29.46 -50.19 29.30
CA GLN A 392 -28.23 -49.63 28.76
C GLN A 392 -27.61 -50.50 27.65
N ASP A 393 -26.85 -49.88 26.75
CA ASP A 393 -25.94 -50.61 25.86
C ASP A 393 -24.79 -51.24 26.67
N TYR A 394 -24.43 -52.48 26.36
CA TYR A 394 -23.44 -53.27 27.12
C TYR A 394 -22.02 -52.72 26.99
N TYR A 395 -21.63 -52.30 25.79
CA TYR A 395 -20.26 -51.88 25.51
C TYR A 395 -20.01 -50.47 26.04
N ALA A 396 -18.94 -50.32 26.83
CA ALA A 396 -18.62 -49.08 27.53
C ALA A 396 -18.41 -47.89 26.60
N VAL A 397 -17.80 -48.08 25.42
CA VAL A 397 -17.63 -46.99 24.45
C VAL A 397 -18.96 -46.57 23.82
N ILE A 398 -19.78 -47.53 23.35
CA ILE A 398 -21.10 -47.27 22.75
C ILE A 398 -22.02 -46.50 23.72
N GLN A 399 -22.17 -46.96 24.97
CA GLN A 399 -23.04 -46.31 25.95
C GLN A 399 -22.54 -44.93 26.40
N ARG A 400 -21.23 -44.69 26.35
CA ARG A 400 -20.65 -43.38 26.67
C ARG A 400 -20.81 -42.41 25.50
N SER A 401 -20.53 -42.81 24.26
CA SER A 401 -20.66 -41.94 23.08
C SER A 401 -22.08 -41.42 22.93
N LYS A 402 -23.06 -42.32 23.07
CA LYS A 402 -24.50 -41.98 23.10
C LYS A 402 -24.88 -41.00 24.20
N ARG A 403 -24.24 -41.08 25.38
CA ARG A 403 -24.43 -40.12 26.47
C ARG A 403 -23.66 -38.80 26.27
N ALA A 404 -22.58 -38.82 25.48
CA ALA A 404 -21.70 -37.68 25.26
C ALA A 404 -22.20 -36.74 24.14
N GLY A 405 -22.83 -37.28 23.10
CA GLY A 405 -23.42 -36.46 22.05
C GLY A 405 -23.71 -37.16 20.73
N PHE A 406 -23.02 -38.27 20.43
CA PHE A 406 -22.76 -38.76 19.07
C PHE A 406 -22.84 -40.30 18.94
N PRO A 407 -23.06 -40.83 17.72
CA PRO A 407 -22.96 -42.27 17.45
C PRO A 407 -21.56 -42.81 17.72
N GLY A 408 -21.53 -43.91 18.47
CA GLY A 408 -20.34 -44.73 18.70
C GLY A 408 -20.59 -46.16 18.23
N ILE A 409 -19.74 -46.66 17.33
CA ILE A 409 -19.79 -48.05 16.84
C ILE A 409 -18.52 -48.82 17.21
N ILE A 410 -18.58 -50.15 17.18
CA ILE A 410 -17.43 -51.05 17.27
C ILE A 410 -17.42 -51.94 16.03
N ILE A 411 -16.33 -51.90 15.26
CA ILE A 411 -16.11 -52.74 14.09
C ILE A 411 -15.28 -53.96 14.53
N GLU A 412 -15.92 -55.13 14.61
CA GLU A 412 -15.27 -56.40 14.90
C GLU A 412 -14.93 -57.08 13.55
N HIS A 413 -13.69 -56.91 13.11
CA HIS A 413 -13.18 -57.45 11.84
C HIS A 413 -12.96 -58.98 11.90
N ALA A 414 -12.36 -59.51 10.82
CA ALA A 414 -11.91 -60.90 10.66
C ALA A 414 -11.31 -61.54 11.92
N PHE A 415 -11.51 -62.85 12.09
CA PHE A 415 -11.07 -63.59 13.27
C PHE A 415 -9.54 -63.77 13.33
N ILE A 416 -8.89 -63.18 14.34
CA ILE A 416 -7.43 -63.21 14.51
C ILE A 416 -6.87 -64.61 14.79
N ASP A 417 -7.67 -65.48 15.40
CA ASP A 417 -7.32 -66.87 15.73
C ASP A 417 -7.62 -67.86 14.59
N SER A 418 -8.47 -67.48 13.64
CA SER A 418 -8.83 -68.29 12.47
C SER A 418 -7.80 -68.14 11.35
N THR A 419 -7.05 -69.21 11.05
CA THR A 419 -5.99 -69.18 10.01
C THR A 419 -6.54 -68.81 8.61
N ASN A 420 -7.81 -69.09 8.33
CA ASN A 420 -8.45 -68.70 7.06
C ASN A 420 -8.66 -67.18 6.99
N ASP A 421 -9.31 -66.60 7.99
CA ASP A 421 -9.56 -65.15 8.09
C ASP A 421 -8.22 -64.37 8.18
N PHE A 422 -7.29 -64.87 8.98
CA PHE A 422 -5.96 -64.28 9.12
C PHE A 422 -5.20 -64.26 7.79
N SER A 423 -5.14 -65.38 7.07
CA SER A 423 -4.45 -65.46 5.78
C SER A 423 -5.17 -64.74 4.64
N ALA A 424 -6.49 -64.54 4.73
CA ALA A 424 -7.27 -63.76 3.76
C ALA A 424 -7.16 -62.25 3.98
N PHE A 425 -7.25 -61.76 5.23
CA PHE A 425 -7.51 -60.34 5.54
C PHE A 425 -6.51 -59.66 6.49
N LEU A 426 -5.66 -60.39 7.22
CA LEU A 426 -4.86 -59.79 8.31
C LEU A 426 -3.33 -59.97 8.18
N ASN A 427 -2.86 -60.93 7.38
CA ASN A 427 -1.44 -61.34 7.39
C ASN A 427 -0.48 -60.49 6.54
N SER A 428 -0.90 -59.34 5.99
CA SER A 428 -0.02 -58.39 5.30
C SER A 428 -0.57 -56.96 5.36
N ASP A 429 0.31 -55.97 5.27
CA ASP A 429 -0.06 -54.56 5.48
C ASP A 429 -0.99 -54.03 4.38
N GLU A 430 -0.91 -54.56 3.15
CA GLU A 430 -1.83 -54.22 2.05
C GLU A 430 -3.26 -54.71 2.34
N LYS A 431 -3.42 -55.78 3.13
CA LYS A 431 -4.73 -56.30 3.53
C LYS A 431 -5.32 -55.46 4.67
N LEU A 432 -4.48 -55.06 5.62
CA LEU A 432 -4.85 -54.11 6.68
C LEU A 432 -5.21 -52.73 6.10
N GLU A 433 -4.52 -52.31 5.03
CA GLU A 433 -4.87 -51.09 4.28
C GLU A 433 -6.18 -51.24 3.52
N ARG A 434 -6.47 -52.40 2.93
CA ARG A 434 -7.80 -52.69 2.33
C ARG A 434 -8.92 -52.61 3.37
N LEU A 435 -8.75 -53.18 4.57
CA LEU A 435 -9.73 -53.07 5.66
C LEU A 435 -9.93 -51.60 6.07
N GLY A 436 -8.85 -50.88 6.35
CA GLY A 436 -8.92 -49.45 6.71
C GLY A 436 -9.53 -48.58 5.61
N LYS A 437 -9.34 -48.92 4.33
CA LYS A 437 -10.02 -48.25 3.21
C LYS A 437 -11.53 -48.52 3.21
N ALA A 438 -11.97 -49.75 3.48
CA ALA A 438 -13.40 -50.06 3.57
C ALA A 438 -14.08 -49.34 4.74
N ASP A 439 -13.45 -49.32 5.92
CA ASP A 439 -13.90 -48.51 7.07
C ASP A 439 -14.08 -47.04 6.67
N ALA A 440 -13.06 -46.45 6.03
CA ALA A 440 -13.11 -45.07 5.57
C ALA A 440 -14.24 -44.85 4.55
N THR A 441 -14.36 -45.67 3.50
CA THR A 441 -15.43 -45.55 2.51
C THR A 441 -16.82 -45.64 3.16
N GLY A 442 -17.01 -46.55 4.12
CA GLY A 442 -18.29 -46.70 4.84
C GLY A 442 -18.63 -45.47 5.69
N ILE A 443 -17.64 -44.87 6.36
CA ILE A 443 -17.81 -43.62 7.12
C ILE A 443 -18.11 -42.44 6.18
N LEU A 444 -17.41 -42.34 5.04
CA LEU A 444 -17.61 -41.28 4.03
C LEU A 444 -19.00 -41.34 3.40
N LYS A 445 -19.46 -42.54 3.02
CA LYS A 445 -20.82 -42.77 2.50
C LYS A 445 -21.90 -42.46 3.53
N TYR A 446 -21.69 -42.79 4.80
CA TYR A 446 -22.60 -42.40 5.89
C TYR A 446 -22.67 -40.88 6.08
N LEU A 447 -21.54 -40.18 5.95
CA LEU A 447 -21.46 -38.73 6.10
C LEU A 447 -21.90 -37.93 4.86
N GLY A 448 -21.99 -38.57 3.69
CA GLY A 448 -22.28 -37.89 2.42
C GLY A 448 -21.14 -37.03 1.89
N ILE A 449 -19.88 -37.29 2.30
CA ILE A 449 -18.70 -36.48 1.94
C ILE A 449 -17.62 -37.34 1.28
N GLY A 450 -16.95 -36.80 0.26
CA GLY A 450 -15.79 -37.44 -0.36
C GLY A 450 -15.56 -37.02 -1.81
N LYS A 451 -14.33 -37.20 -2.31
CA LYS A 451 -14.03 -37.08 -3.74
C LYS A 451 -14.66 -38.21 -4.54
N GLY A 452 -15.06 -37.88 -5.75
CA GLY A 452 -15.54 -38.86 -6.72
C GLY A 452 -14.42 -39.67 -7.37
N GLU A 453 -14.81 -40.53 -8.31
CA GLU A 453 -13.92 -41.29 -9.17
C GLU A 453 -14.26 -41.07 -10.65
N TRP A 454 -13.21 -41.03 -11.48
CA TRP A 454 -13.35 -40.94 -12.94
C TRP A 454 -13.79 -42.28 -13.53
N LYS A 455 -14.93 -42.27 -14.23
CA LYS A 455 -15.45 -43.41 -15.00
C LYS A 455 -15.21 -43.15 -16.49
N GLN A 456 -14.59 -44.12 -17.17
CA GLN A 456 -14.51 -44.12 -18.63
C GLN A 456 -15.68 -44.94 -19.19
N GLU A 457 -16.52 -44.31 -20.00
CA GLU A 457 -17.62 -44.93 -20.73
C GLU A 457 -17.39 -44.77 -22.25
N ASN A 458 -18.19 -45.45 -23.08
CA ASN A 458 -17.95 -45.51 -24.55
C ASN A 458 -17.91 -44.14 -25.24
N ASN A 459 -18.55 -43.11 -24.67
CA ASN A 459 -18.64 -41.78 -25.26
C ASN A 459 -17.71 -40.75 -24.58
N GLY A 460 -16.89 -41.15 -23.59
CA GLY A 460 -15.94 -40.24 -22.93
C GLY A 460 -15.73 -40.52 -21.44
N TRP A 461 -15.24 -39.50 -20.72
CA TRP A 461 -15.01 -39.55 -19.28
C TRP A 461 -16.13 -38.85 -18.51
N ARG A 462 -16.55 -39.45 -17.40
CA ARG A 462 -17.56 -38.95 -16.47
C ARG A 462 -16.99 -38.98 -15.05
N TYR A 463 -17.47 -38.14 -14.14
CA TYR A 463 -17.01 -38.13 -12.74
C TYR A 463 -18.16 -38.49 -11.81
N GLN A 464 -17.97 -39.53 -11.00
CA GLN A 464 -18.99 -40.08 -10.10
C GLN A 464 -18.61 -39.79 -8.65
N TYR A 465 -19.40 -38.99 -7.93
CA TYR A 465 -19.17 -38.65 -6.52
C TYR A 465 -19.27 -39.89 -5.62
N THR A 466 -18.77 -39.80 -4.37
CA THR A 466 -18.84 -40.90 -3.40
C THR A 466 -20.28 -41.33 -3.05
N SER A 467 -21.28 -40.47 -3.30
CA SER A 467 -22.72 -40.78 -3.21
C SER A 467 -23.19 -41.79 -4.27
N GLY A 468 -22.47 -41.90 -5.40
CA GLY A 468 -22.87 -42.66 -6.58
C GLY A 468 -23.51 -41.83 -7.69
N GLU A 469 -23.74 -40.53 -7.46
CA GLU A 469 -24.25 -39.58 -8.48
C GLU A 469 -23.13 -39.11 -9.40
N PHE A 470 -23.48 -38.52 -10.56
CA PHE A 470 -22.52 -37.98 -11.53
C PHE A 470 -22.60 -36.46 -11.64
N ALA A 471 -21.47 -35.81 -11.92
CA ALA A 471 -21.46 -34.41 -12.34
C ALA A 471 -22.15 -34.27 -13.71
N ILE A 472 -23.13 -33.36 -13.81
CA ILE A 472 -23.93 -33.08 -15.02
C ILE A 472 -24.22 -31.58 -15.14
N ASN A 473 -24.23 -31.04 -16.36
CA ASN A 473 -24.50 -29.61 -16.68
C ASN A 473 -23.79 -28.61 -15.76
N LYS A 474 -22.51 -28.85 -15.41
CA LYS A 474 -21.83 -28.03 -14.41
C LYS A 474 -20.31 -28.02 -14.51
N TRP A 475 -19.75 -26.97 -13.90
CA TRP A 475 -18.35 -26.88 -13.52
C TRP A 475 -18.04 -27.72 -12.27
N GLU A 476 -16.85 -28.32 -12.24
CA GLU A 476 -16.30 -29.08 -11.11
C GLU A 476 -14.79 -28.86 -11.00
N TYR A 477 -14.29 -28.72 -9.77
CA TYR A 477 -12.86 -28.54 -9.49
C TYR A 477 -12.26 -29.83 -8.91
N ILE A 478 -11.50 -30.55 -9.73
CA ILE A 478 -11.04 -31.92 -9.44
C ILE A 478 -9.52 -31.95 -9.49
N ASP A 479 -8.88 -32.35 -8.38
CA ASP A 479 -7.43 -32.56 -8.27
C ASP A 479 -6.53 -31.42 -8.80
N GLY A 480 -7.00 -30.17 -8.66
CA GLY A 480 -6.25 -28.96 -9.02
C GLY A 480 -6.64 -28.31 -10.34
N PHE A 481 -7.67 -28.82 -11.04
CA PHE A 481 -8.09 -28.31 -12.34
C PHE A 481 -9.61 -28.16 -12.42
N TRP A 482 -10.08 -27.18 -13.20
CA TRP A 482 -11.48 -27.02 -13.56
C TRP A 482 -11.84 -27.90 -14.75
N TYR A 483 -13.04 -28.47 -14.69
CA TYR A 483 -13.66 -29.29 -15.73
C TYR A 483 -15.11 -28.84 -15.90
N PHE A 484 -15.63 -28.95 -17.13
CA PHE A 484 -17.07 -28.81 -17.39
C PHE A 484 -17.66 -30.14 -17.87
N PHE A 485 -18.85 -30.47 -17.36
CA PHE A 485 -19.60 -31.69 -17.66
C PHE A 485 -20.92 -31.34 -18.34
N ASP A 486 -21.22 -31.99 -19.46
CA ASP A 486 -22.48 -31.79 -20.19
C ASP A 486 -23.70 -32.41 -19.49
N GLY A 487 -24.89 -32.29 -20.09
CA GLY A 487 -26.15 -32.81 -19.53
C GLY A 487 -26.25 -34.33 -19.47
N ASN A 488 -25.33 -35.06 -20.10
CA ASN A 488 -25.17 -36.50 -19.96
C ASN A 488 -24.07 -36.86 -18.93
N GLY A 489 -23.34 -35.86 -18.44
CA GLY A 489 -22.24 -35.97 -17.48
C GLY A 489 -20.91 -36.36 -18.11
N TYR A 490 -20.70 -36.05 -19.40
CA TYR A 490 -19.39 -36.21 -20.04
C TYR A 490 -18.56 -34.94 -19.93
N ARG A 491 -17.31 -35.11 -19.48
CA ARG A 491 -16.27 -34.10 -19.37
C ARG A 491 -15.85 -33.61 -20.77
N GLN A 492 -15.99 -32.32 -21.02
CA GLN A 492 -15.68 -31.74 -22.31
C GLN A 492 -14.17 -31.63 -22.58
N THR A 493 -13.80 -31.38 -23.84
CA THR A 493 -12.42 -31.21 -24.36
C THR A 493 -12.44 -30.31 -25.59
N GLY A 494 -11.39 -29.52 -25.83
CA GLY A 494 -11.30 -28.58 -26.95
C GLY A 494 -11.96 -27.24 -26.66
N PHE A 495 -12.25 -26.45 -27.70
CA PHE A 495 -13.03 -25.22 -27.56
C PHE A 495 -14.50 -25.53 -27.31
N VAL A 496 -15.09 -24.89 -26.30
CA VAL A 496 -16.50 -25.07 -25.90
C VAL A 496 -17.06 -23.72 -25.46
N GLU A 497 -18.24 -23.38 -25.97
CA GLU A 497 -19.01 -22.21 -25.55
C GLU A 497 -19.90 -22.62 -24.36
N ILE A 498 -19.78 -21.90 -23.24
CA ILE A 498 -20.53 -22.16 -22.02
C ILE A 498 -21.05 -20.81 -21.53
N ALA A 499 -22.35 -20.59 -21.69
CA ALA A 499 -22.99 -19.31 -21.46
C ALA A 499 -22.30 -18.14 -22.20
N GLY A 500 -22.20 -18.24 -23.53
CA GLY A 500 -21.68 -17.20 -24.43
C GLY A 500 -20.16 -16.99 -24.38
N ILE A 501 -19.57 -17.31 -23.24
CA ILE A 501 -18.14 -17.28 -23.01
C ILE A 501 -17.50 -18.54 -23.64
N ILE A 502 -16.50 -18.33 -24.49
CA ILE A 502 -15.73 -19.40 -25.11
C ILE A 502 -14.59 -19.81 -24.18
N TYR A 503 -14.56 -21.08 -23.79
CA TYR A 503 -13.51 -21.73 -23.03
C TYR A 503 -12.69 -22.67 -23.91
N HIS A 504 -11.53 -23.08 -23.44
CA HIS A 504 -10.79 -24.22 -24.00
C HIS A 504 -10.44 -25.21 -22.89
N PHE A 505 -10.50 -26.50 -23.22
CA PHE A 505 -10.13 -27.61 -22.35
C PHE A 505 -9.09 -28.50 -23.05
N ASP A 506 -8.08 -29.00 -22.33
CA ASP A 506 -7.07 -29.90 -22.90
C ASP A 506 -7.64 -31.30 -23.26
N SER A 507 -6.79 -32.21 -23.73
CA SER A 507 -7.22 -33.60 -24.04
C SER A 507 -7.65 -34.40 -22.81
N ASP A 508 -7.20 -34.01 -21.62
CA ASP A 508 -7.67 -34.52 -20.33
C ASP A 508 -8.86 -33.71 -19.78
N GLY A 509 -9.40 -32.76 -20.56
CA GLY A 509 -10.56 -31.93 -20.22
C GLY A 509 -10.30 -30.86 -19.16
N LYS A 510 -9.03 -30.54 -18.86
CA LYS A 510 -8.65 -29.49 -17.91
C LYS A 510 -8.81 -28.13 -18.59
N MET A 511 -9.48 -27.19 -17.95
CA MET A 511 -9.64 -25.82 -18.46
C MET A 511 -8.28 -25.14 -18.66
N SER A 512 -8.07 -24.54 -19.83
CA SER A 512 -6.88 -23.74 -20.15
C SER A 512 -6.98 -22.34 -19.52
N ILE A 513 -5.87 -21.86 -18.96
CA ILE A 513 -5.69 -20.51 -18.41
C ILE A 513 -4.34 -19.96 -18.87
N GLY A 514 -4.23 -18.64 -19.04
CA GLY A 514 -3.02 -18.00 -19.55
C GLY A 514 -2.76 -18.28 -21.04
N TRP A 515 -1.48 -18.29 -21.43
CA TRP A 515 -1.05 -18.53 -22.82
C TRP A 515 -1.06 -20.01 -23.19
N GLU A 516 -1.80 -20.39 -24.24
CA GLU A 516 -1.88 -21.77 -24.74
C GLU A 516 -1.69 -21.82 -26.28
N LYS A 517 -1.06 -22.89 -26.80
CA LYS A 517 -0.64 -22.99 -28.21
C LYS A 517 -1.44 -24.03 -29.00
N ILE A 518 -2.66 -23.67 -29.34
CA ILE A 518 -3.65 -24.54 -29.98
C ILE A 518 -3.45 -24.55 -31.50
N ASN A 519 -3.22 -25.74 -32.08
CA ASN A 519 -3.02 -25.95 -33.53
C ASN A 519 -1.95 -25.04 -34.18
N GLY A 520 -0.91 -24.68 -33.41
CA GLY A 520 0.21 -23.85 -33.86
C GLY A 520 -0.01 -22.33 -33.72
N LYS A 521 -1.25 -21.89 -33.47
CA LYS A 521 -1.60 -20.51 -33.11
C LYS A 521 -1.48 -20.31 -31.59
N TYR A 522 -1.29 -19.07 -31.15
CA TYR A 522 -1.33 -18.71 -29.73
C TYR A 522 -2.65 -18.03 -29.38
N TYR A 523 -3.19 -18.41 -28.23
CA TYR A 523 -4.41 -17.87 -27.61
C TYR A 523 -4.09 -17.52 -26.15
N TYR A 524 -4.80 -16.54 -25.59
CA TYR A 524 -4.74 -16.23 -24.16
C TYR A 524 -6.11 -16.48 -23.52
N PHE A 525 -6.12 -17.01 -22.31
CA PHE A 525 -7.32 -17.27 -21.50
C PHE A 525 -7.16 -16.56 -20.15
N SER A 526 -8.24 -15.98 -19.63
CA SER A 526 -8.24 -15.32 -18.32
C SER A 526 -7.96 -16.29 -17.16
N SER A 527 -7.84 -15.77 -15.94
CA SER A 527 -7.87 -16.59 -14.71
C SER A 527 -9.16 -17.39 -14.55
N SER A 528 -10.29 -16.89 -15.08
CA SER A 528 -11.57 -17.60 -15.17
C SER A 528 -11.65 -18.60 -16.34
N GLY A 529 -10.64 -18.66 -17.23
CA GLY A 529 -10.61 -19.53 -18.40
C GLY A 529 -11.32 -19.01 -19.65
N ALA A 530 -11.87 -17.80 -19.60
CA ALA A 530 -12.52 -17.15 -20.74
C ALA A 530 -11.48 -16.77 -21.81
N LYS A 531 -11.68 -17.20 -23.06
CA LYS A 531 -10.83 -16.87 -24.22
C LYS A 531 -10.76 -15.35 -24.39
N GLN A 532 -9.58 -14.78 -24.17
CA GLN A 532 -9.34 -13.36 -24.31
C GLN A 532 -9.03 -12.99 -25.75
N THR A 533 -9.31 -11.73 -26.09
CA THR A 533 -9.47 -11.29 -27.46
C THR A 533 -9.49 -9.74 -27.44
N GLY A 534 -8.71 -9.06 -28.28
CA GLY A 534 -8.35 -7.63 -28.11
C GLY A 534 -6.90 -7.40 -27.65
N TRP A 535 -6.59 -6.25 -27.02
CA TRP A 535 -5.33 -6.10 -26.25
C TRP A 535 -5.42 -6.96 -24.99
N VAL A 536 -4.34 -7.62 -24.61
CA VAL A 536 -4.13 -8.20 -23.28
C VAL A 536 -2.78 -7.76 -22.72
N LYS A 537 -2.67 -7.55 -21.40
CA LYS A 537 -1.40 -7.17 -20.74
C LYS A 537 -0.81 -8.23 -19.76
N PRO A 538 -0.69 -9.51 -20.14
CA PRO A 538 -0.08 -10.52 -19.27
C PRO A 538 1.37 -10.15 -18.93
N TYR A 539 1.69 -10.19 -17.63
CA TYR A 539 3.04 -9.93 -17.10
C TYR A 539 3.61 -8.56 -17.52
N ASP A 540 2.75 -7.53 -17.47
CA ASP A 540 3.06 -6.12 -17.76
C ASP A 540 3.51 -5.82 -19.21
N THR A 541 3.37 -6.78 -20.13
CA THR A 541 3.65 -6.63 -21.57
C THR A 541 2.36 -6.71 -22.37
N TRP A 542 2.12 -5.77 -23.29
CA TRP A 542 0.93 -5.77 -24.17
C TRP A 542 1.09 -6.72 -25.37
N TYR A 543 0.00 -7.42 -25.73
CA TYR A 543 -0.11 -8.30 -26.90
C TYR A 543 -1.49 -8.15 -27.54
N TYR A 544 -1.58 -8.17 -28.87
CA TYR A 544 -2.88 -8.09 -29.57
C TYR A 544 -3.37 -9.46 -30.04
N LEU A 545 -4.65 -9.74 -29.80
CA LEU A 545 -5.38 -10.93 -30.20
C LEU A 545 -6.51 -10.48 -31.15
N ASN A 546 -6.60 -11.08 -32.36
CA ASN A 546 -7.68 -10.76 -33.30
C ASN A 546 -9.05 -11.30 -32.83
N GLN A 547 -10.12 -11.05 -33.58
CA GLN A 547 -11.50 -11.54 -33.28
C GLN A 547 -11.63 -13.06 -33.06
N ASP A 548 -10.74 -13.89 -33.63
CA ASP A 548 -10.72 -15.33 -33.34
C ASP A 548 -10.17 -15.67 -31.94
N GLY A 549 -9.41 -14.76 -31.32
CA GLY A 549 -8.58 -14.96 -30.13
C GLY A 549 -7.09 -15.21 -30.44
N VAL A 550 -6.67 -15.01 -31.69
CA VAL A 550 -5.33 -15.40 -32.17
C VAL A 550 -4.35 -14.24 -32.04
N MET A 551 -3.22 -14.49 -31.39
CA MET A 551 -2.14 -13.52 -31.24
C MET A 551 -1.55 -13.07 -32.58
N GLN A 552 -1.37 -11.77 -32.73
CA GLN A 552 -0.77 -11.12 -33.91
C GLN A 552 0.71 -10.79 -33.70
N THR A 553 1.43 -10.58 -34.80
CA THR A 553 2.84 -10.13 -34.84
C THR A 553 3.04 -9.13 -35.98
N GLY A 554 4.08 -8.31 -35.92
CA GLY A 554 4.40 -7.31 -36.96
C GLY A 554 3.57 -6.03 -36.89
N TRP A 555 3.37 -5.39 -38.04
CA TRP A 555 2.66 -4.11 -38.15
C TRP A 555 1.17 -4.26 -37.89
N LEU A 556 0.65 -3.47 -36.94
CA LEU A 556 -0.76 -3.42 -36.58
C LEU A 556 -1.27 -1.97 -36.74
N ARG A 557 -2.37 -1.77 -37.47
CA ARG A 557 -2.83 -0.42 -37.86
C ARG A 557 -4.33 -0.25 -37.69
N PHE A 558 -4.68 0.84 -37.03
CA PHE A 558 -6.04 1.35 -36.85
C PHE A 558 -6.17 2.69 -37.61
N THR A 559 -7.32 3.36 -37.51
CA THR A 559 -7.67 4.52 -38.36
C THR A 559 -6.59 5.59 -38.41
N ASP A 560 -6.14 6.06 -37.23
CA ASP A 560 -5.13 7.13 -37.11
C ASP A 560 -3.83 6.73 -36.38
N VAL A 561 -3.75 5.53 -35.80
CA VAL A 561 -2.56 5.10 -35.04
C VAL A 561 -2.07 3.73 -35.52
N THR A 562 -0.74 3.58 -35.51
CA THR A 562 -0.02 2.38 -35.96
C THR A 562 0.91 1.92 -34.85
N TYR A 563 0.96 0.60 -34.65
CA TYR A 563 1.72 -0.11 -33.64
C TYR A 563 2.59 -1.16 -34.33
N TYR A 564 3.58 -1.68 -33.61
CA TYR A 564 4.37 -2.81 -34.06
C TYR A 564 4.51 -3.83 -32.92
N LEU A 565 4.34 -5.10 -33.26
CA LEU A 565 4.53 -6.25 -32.38
C LEU A 565 5.74 -7.04 -32.87
N ASP A 566 6.60 -7.51 -31.97
CA ASP A 566 7.78 -8.28 -32.38
C ASP A 566 7.46 -9.74 -32.76
N GLU A 567 8.49 -10.55 -33.01
CA GLU A 567 8.33 -11.99 -33.37
C GLU A 567 7.69 -12.82 -32.25
N SER A 568 7.64 -12.32 -31.01
CA SER A 568 6.95 -12.93 -29.88
C SER A 568 5.52 -12.42 -29.68
N GLY A 569 5.10 -11.40 -30.44
CA GLY A 569 3.81 -10.70 -30.31
C GLY A 569 3.80 -9.57 -29.28
N ALA A 570 4.91 -9.34 -28.58
CA ALA A 570 5.03 -8.28 -27.60
C ALA A 570 5.03 -6.89 -28.25
N LEU A 571 4.32 -5.95 -27.64
CA LEU A 571 4.27 -4.56 -28.09
C LEU A 571 5.65 -3.89 -28.02
N VAL A 572 5.99 -3.17 -29.08
CA VAL A 572 7.31 -2.59 -29.27
C VAL A 572 7.32 -1.09 -29.00
N GLU A 573 8.14 -0.69 -28.04
CA GLU A 573 8.38 0.72 -27.68
C GLU A 573 9.79 1.20 -28.07
N GLY A 574 9.93 2.53 -28.15
CA GLY A 574 11.19 3.24 -28.34
C GLY A 574 11.72 3.24 -29.78
N TRP A 575 13.01 3.55 -29.93
CA TRP A 575 13.71 3.57 -31.22
C TRP A 575 13.99 2.15 -31.73
N ARG A 576 13.49 1.81 -32.92
CA ARG A 576 13.59 0.46 -33.47
C ARG A 576 13.85 0.44 -34.97
N TRP A 577 14.64 -0.54 -35.40
CA TRP A 577 14.91 -0.81 -36.80
C TRP A 577 13.99 -1.91 -37.32
N ILE A 578 13.17 -1.59 -38.32
CA ILE A 578 12.23 -2.50 -38.98
C ILE A 578 12.44 -2.34 -40.49
N ASP A 579 12.66 -3.45 -41.20
CA ASP A 579 12.90 -3.50 -42.66
C ASP A 579 13.94 -2.48 -43.18
N GLY A 580 15.00 -2.23 -42.41
CA GLY A 580 16.09 -1.32 -42.77
C GLY A 580 15.77 0.17 -42.61
N LYS A 581 14.60 0.52 -42.07
CA LYS A 581 14.22 1.87 -41.62
C LYS A 581 14.25 1.95 -40.09
N CYS A 582 14.40 3.15 -39.54
CA CYS A 582 14.30 3.39 -38.11
C CYS A 582 13.03 4.19 -37.79
N TYR A 583 12.28 3.73 -36.79
CA TYR A 583 11.02 4.27 -36.32
C TYR A 583 11.12 4.57 -34.81
N TYR A 584 10.22 5.42 -34.30
CA TYR A 584 10.03 5.60 -32.87
C TYR A 584 8.59 5.30 -32.48
N PHE A 585 8.44 4.45 -31.48
CA PHE A 585 7.18 4.16 -30.80
C PHE A 585 7.20 4.81 -29.41
N LYS A 586 6.10 5.46 -29.02
CA LYS A 586 5.96 6.16 -27.74
C LYS A 586 5.64 5.19 -26.58
N SER A 587 5.09 5.69 -25.47
CA SER A 587 4.94 5.04 -24.16
C SER A 587 3.51 4.50 -24.01
N GLY A 588 3.29 3.26 -24.47
CA GLY A 588 2.02 2.82 -25.02
C GLY A 588 2.15 2.31 -26.46
N GLY A 589 3.35 2.38 -27.05
CA GLY A 589 3.71 1.74 -28.31
C GLY A 589 3.16 2.41 -29.58
N SER A 590 2.57 3.61 -29.50
CA SER A 590 2.08 4.32 -30.69
C SER A 590 3.22 4.87 -31.56
N MET A 591 3.16 4.66 -32.87
CA MET A 591 4.21 5.14 -33.79
C MET A 591 4.13 6.66 -33.98
N ALA A 592 5.22 7.37 -33.67
CA ALA A 592 5.34 8.79 -33.92
C ALA A 592 5.41 9.10 -35.44
N ARG A 593 4.72 10.17 -35.87
CA ARG A 593 4.71 10.67 -37.26
C ARG A 593 4.82 12.20 -37.30
N ASP A 594 5.57 12.73 -38.25
CA ASP A 594 5.80 14.17 -38.53
C ASP A 594 6.25 15.04 -37.33
N THR A 595 6.94 14.44 -36.34
CA THR A 595 7.25 15.08 -35.05
C THR A 595 8.72 14.92 -34.63
N TRP A 596 9.14 15.62 -33.57
CA TRP A 596 10.50 15.64 -33.04
C TRP A 596 10.61 14.80 -31.75
N ILE A 597 11.36 13.70 -31.83
CA ILE A 597 11.70 12.84 -30.70
C ILE A 597 13.09 13.25 -30.20
N GLY A 598 13.13 14.20 -29.27
CA GLY A 598 14.36 14.89 -28.87
C GLY A 598 15.00 15.62 -30.07
N ASP A 599 16.29 15.41 -30.28
CA ASP A 599 17.05 16.00 -31.41
C ASP A 599 16.91 15.20 -32.72
N SER A 600 15.95 14.27 -32.80
CA SER A 600 15.71 13.42 -33.97
C SER A 600 14.27 13.53 -34.46
N TYR A 601 14.09 13.88 -35.73
CA TYR A 601 12.78 14.01 -36.36
C TYR A 601 12.39 12.74 -37.13
N VAL A 602 11.11 12.37 -37.05
CA VAL A 602 10.47 11.35 -37.89
C VAL A 602 9.55 12.02 -38.90
N ASP A 603 9.53 11.54 -40.15
CA ASP A 603 8.65 12.08 -41.18
C ASP A 603 7.19 11.63 -41.03
N LYS A 604 6.33 12.07 -41.96
CA LYS A 604 4.90 11.70 -42.02
C LYS A 604 4.62 10.20 -42.12
N ASP A 605 5.62 9.39 -42.51
CA ASP A 605 5.52 7.92 -42.62
C ASP A 605 6.21 7.23 -41.41
N GLY A 606 6.57 8.00 -40.38
CA GLY A 606 7.23 7.56 -39.14
C GLY A 606 8.74 7.34 -39.26
N VAL A 607 9.36 7.64 -40.40
CA VAL A 607 10.76 7.27 -40.67
C VAL A 607 11.72 8.35 -40.17
N TRP A 608 12.74 7.93 -39.41
CA TRP A 608 13.79 8.81 -38.90
C TRP A 608 14.59 9.51 -40.02
N ILE A 609 14.54 10.85 -40.05
CA ILE A 609 15.30 11.66 -41.00
C ILE A 609 16.63 12.09 -40.40
N LYS A 610 17.64 11.23 -40.58
CA LYS A 610 19.01 11.46 -40.15
C LYS A 610 19.59 12.77 -40.70
N GLY A 611 19.85 13.74 -39.81
CA GLY A 611 20.53 14.99 -40.13
C GLY A 611 19.63 16.21 -40.36
N LYS A 612 18.31 16.11 -40.12
CA LYS A 612 17.47 17.31 -39.92
C LYS A 612 17.90 18.00 -38.63
N VAL A 613 17.97 19.33 -38.63
CA VAL A 613 18.30 20.15 -37.44
C VAL A 613 17.14 21.09 -37.09
N LYS A 614 17.05 21.47 -35.82
CA LYS A 614 16.04 22.39 -35.27
C LYS A 614 16.69 23.77 -35.10
N GLU A 615 15.95 24.86 -35.31
CA GLU A 615 16.54 26.21 -35.31
C GLU A 615 16.61 26.83 -33.91
N ASN A 616 17.22 28.03 -33.79
CA ASN A 616 17.20 28.82 -32.55
C ASN A 616 15.83 29.50 -32.39
N GLU A 617 15.25 29.51 -31.19
CA GLU A 617 13.89 30.03 -30.97
C GLU A 617 13.68 30.60 -29.55
N TRP A 618 12.79 31.60 -29.42
CA TRP A 618 12.25 32.03 -28.14
C TRP A 618 11.10 31.11 -27.74
N VAL A 619 11.19 30.48 -26.57
CA VAL A 619 10.16 29.59 -26.04
C VAL A 619 9.45 30.30 -24.89
N GLN A 620 8.12 30.34 -24.92
CA GLN A 620 7.27 30.88 -23.85
C GLN A 620 6.55 29.72 -23.16
N VAL A 621 6.47 29.76 -21.83
CA VAL A 621 5.73 28.79 -21.00
C VAL A 621 4.94 29.61 -19.97
N GLY A 622 3.61 29.64 -20.12
CA GLY A 622 2.74 30.54 -19.38
C GLY A 622 3.22 32.00 -19.47
N ASN A 623 3.49 32.60 -18.30
CA ASN A 623 4.02 33.97 -18.20
C ASN A 623 5.54 34.11 -18.43
N GLU A 624 6.31 33.02 -18.41
CA GLU A 624 7.78 33.05 -18.45
C GLU A 624 8.37 32.70 -19.83
N LYS A 625 9.62 33.10 -20.07
CA LYS A 625 10.31 32.92 -21.36
C LYS A 625 11.73 32.43 -21.18
N TRP A 626 12.20 31.60 -22.12
CA TRP A 626 13.61 31.20 -22.27
C TRP A 626 14.00 31.21 -23.75
N TYR A 627 15.28 31.07 -24.04
CA TYR A 627 15.81 31.03 -25.41
C TYR A 627 16.53 29.71 -25.66
N ARG A 628 16.13 29.01 -26.72
CA ARG A 628 16.62 27.68 -27.09
C ARG A 628 17.58 27.79 -28.27
N HIS A 629 18.73 27.13 -28.16
CA HIS A 629 19.69 26.98 -29.24
C HIS A 629 19.37 25.79 -30.15
N ALA A 630 19.85 25.82 -31.39
CA ALA A 630 19.67 24.78 -32.40
C ALA A 630 20.15 23.39 -31.96
N ASP A 631 21.14 23.33 -31.06
CA ASP A 631 21.69 22.10 -30.46
C ASP A 631 20.94 21.64 -29.19
N GLY A 632 19.79 22.25 -28.88
CA GLY A 632 18.97 21.94 -27.71
C GLY A 632 19.45 22.56 -26.40
N SER A 633 20.62 23.21 -26.36
CA SER A 633 21.10 23.92 -25.18
C SER A 633 20.42 25.28 -24.98
N TYR A 634 20.62 25.90 -23.81
CA TYR A 634 20.06 27.20 -23.45
C TYR A 634 20.88 27.89 -22.35
N THR A 635 20.85 29.23 -22.34
CA THR A 635 21.59 30.05 -21.38
C THR A 635 20.99 29.99 -19.97
N ARG A 636 21.86 29.85 -18.95
CA ARG A 636 21.50 29.82 -17.52
C ARG A 636 22.51 30.63 -16.69
N SER A 637 22.01 31.32 -15.66
CA SER A 637 22.77 32.18 -14.73
C SER A 637 23.68 33.22 -15.41
N ASN A 638 23.34 33.66 -16.63
CA ASN A 638 24.27 34.41 -17.47
C ASN A 638 23.55 35.37 -18.45
N TRP A 639 24.32 36.29 -19.01
CA TRP A 639 23.92 37.18 -20.08
C TRP A 639 23.99 36.49 -21.45
N GLU A 640 22.99 36.73 -22.30
CA GLU A 640 23.04 36.38 -23.72
C GLU A 640 22.71 37.59 -24.60
N LYS A 641 23.29 37.63 -25.81
CA LYS A 641 23.09 38.72 -26.78
C LYS A 641 22.27 38.27 -27.98
N ILE A 642 20.95 38.41 -27.87
CA ILE A 642 19.96 37.99 -28.87
C ILE A 642 19.53 39.23 -29.67
N ASP A 643 19.55 39.15 -31.00
CA ASP A 643 19.21 40.24 -31.94
C ASP A 643 19.83 41.62 -31.61
N GLY A 644 21.07 41.59 -31.12
CA GLY A 644 21.85 42.78 -30.77
C GLY A 644 21.58 43.36 -29.36
N LYS A 645 20.54 42.90 -28.67
CA LYS A 645 20.17 43.28 -27.30
C LYS A 645 20.75 42.29 -26.27
N TRP A 646 20.98 42.74 -25.05
CA TRP A 646 21.43 41.89 -23.94
C TRP A 646 20.25 41.50 -23.05
N TYR A 647 20.15 40.21 -22.73
CA TYR A 647 19.11 39.59 -21.90
C TYR A 647 19.78 38.76 -20.80
N PHE A 648 19.18 38.72 -19.59
CA PHE A 648 19.70 37.91 -18.48
C PHE A 648 18.79 36.74 -18.13
N PHE A 649 19.35 35.54 -18.09
CA PHE A 649 18.65 34.32 -17.74
C PHE A 649 19.11 33.79 -16.38
N ASP A 650 18.16 33.36 -15.55
CA ASP A 650 18.45 32.84 -14.20
C ASP A 650 18.97 31.39 -14.19
N GLN A 651 19.13 30.82 -12.99
CA GLN A 651 19.66 29.47 -12.79
C GLN A 651 18.86 28.35 -13.49
N ASN A 652 17.56 28.57 -13.72
CA ASN A 652 16.68 27.63 -14.41
C ASN A 652 16.60 27.91 -15.91
N GLY A 653 17.04 29.10 -16.36
CA GLY A 653 17.01 29.54 -17.75
C GLY A 653 15.92 30.56 -18.06
N TRP A 654 15.20 31.06 -17.05
CA TRP A 654 14.09 32.00 -17.26
C TRP A 654 14.58 33.45 -17.39
N LEU A 655 13.99 34.18 -18.34
CA LEU A 655 14.29 35.57 -18.67
C LEU A 655 13.87 36.52 -17.54
N LYS A 656 14.84 37.24 -16.97
CA LYS A 656 14.54 38.30 -16.00
C LYS A 656 14.04 39.58 -16.68
N ARG A 657 13.02 40.20 -16.07
CA ARG A 657 12.28 41.36 -16.56
C ARG A 657 11.94 42.33 -15.41
N SER A 658 11.88 43.62 -15.71
CA SER A 658 11.49 44.72 -14.82
C SER A 658 12.30 44.84 -13.51
N CYS A 659 13.51 44.29 -13.45
CA CYS A 659 14.22 44.08 -12.19
C CYS A 659 15.73 44.35 -12.24
N TRP A 660 16.31 44.48 -11.04
CA TRP A 660 17.75 44.54 -10.83
C TRP A 660 18.34 43.14 -10.78
N VAL A 661 19.41 42.89 -11.56
CA VAL A 661 20.14 41.60 -11.60
C VAL A 661 21.61 41.80 -11.21
N LYS A 662 22.18 40.83 -10.50
CA LYS A 662 23.57 40.86 -10.01
C LYS A 662 24.27 39.51 -10.22
N PRO A 663 24.73 39.20 -11.45
CA PRO A 663 25.52 37.99 -11.72
C PRO A 663 26.99 38.10 -11.29
N TYR A 664 27.50 39.32 -11.09
CA TYR A 664 28.88 39.61 -10.69
C TYR A 664 28.88 40.61 -9.51
N ASP A 665 30.01 41.24 -9.19
CA ASP A 665 30.08 42.19 -8.06
C ASP A 665 29.31 43.51 -8.25
N THR A 666 28.73 43.78 -9.43
CA THR A 666 27.90 44.97 -9.71
C THR A 666 26.48 44.63 -10.17
N TRP A 667 25.56 45.57 -10.00
CA TRP A 667 24.16 45.48 -10.40
C TRP A 667 23.95 45.95 -11.85
N TYR A 668 22.92 45.44 -12.50
CA TYR A 668 22.42 45.83 -13.82
C TYR A 668 20.88 45.88 -13.75
N TYR A 669 20.21 46.59 -14.66
CA TYR A 669 18.74 46.61 -14.72
C TYR A 669 18.23 46.11 -16.08
N VAL A 670 17.17 45.29 -16.05
CA VAL A 670 16.45 44.80 -17.23
C VAL A 670 15.01 45.34 -17.25
N ASP A 671 14.55 45.81 -18.40
CA ASP A 671 13.20 46.38 -18.57
C ASP A 671 12.08 45.32 -18.68
N SER A 672 10.85 45.73 -19.01
CA SER A 672 9.70 44.83 -19.13
C SER A 672 9.89 43.73 -20.18
N GLU A 673 10.69 44.00 -21.21
CA GLU A 673 11.02 43.06 -22.28
C GLU A 673 12.27 42.24 -21.96
N GLY A 674 12.90 42.49 -20.80
CA GLY A 674 14.09 41.81 -20.32
C GLY A 674 15.40 42.40 -20.86
N VAL A 675 15.34 43.57 -21.50
CA VAL A 675 16.49 44.19 -22.17
C VAL A 675 17.32 44.97 -21.16
N MET A 676 18.64 44.72 -21.14
CA MET A 676 19.59 45.45 -20.32
C MET A 676 19.59 46.94 -20.66
N GLN A 677 19.41 47.79 -19.65
CA GLN A 677 19.44 49.24 -19.80
C GLN A 677 20.87 49.81 -19.66
N THR A 678 21.09 50.99 -20.22
CA THR A 678 22.34 51.77 -20.11
C THR A 678 22.01 53.26 -19.96
N GLY A 679 22.89 54.05 -19.34
CA GLY A 679 22.70 55.49 -19.16
C GLY A 679 21.74 55.84 -18.01
N TRP A 680 20.98 56.94 -18.18
CA TRP A 680 20.08 57.47 -17.16
C TRP A 680 18.81 56.62 -16.99
N LEU A 681 18.71 55.90 -15.88
CA LEU A 681 17.54 55.10 -15.52
C LEU A 681 16.72 55.84 -14.45
N LYS A 682 15.38 55.89 -14.61
CA LYS A 682 14.47 56.52 -13.65
C LYS A 682 13.35 55.56 -13.26
N LEU A 683 13.35 55.16 -12.00
CA LEU A 683 12.37 54.27 -11.38
C LEU A 683 11.51 55.05 -10.36
N THR A 684 10.52 54.40 -9.76
CA THR A 684 9.71 54.97 -8.67
C THR A 684 10.55 55.22 -7.41
N GLU A 685 11.51 54.35 -7.15
CA GLU A 685 12.46 54.39 -6.02
C GLU A 685 13.54 55.49 -6.16
N GLY A 686 13.90 55.91 -7.39
CA GLY A 686 14.98 56.87 -7.59
C GLY A 686 15.37 57.14 -9.03
N THR A 687 16.46 57.89 -9.19
CA THR A 687 17.15 58.08 -10.47
C THR A 687 18.56 57.53 -10.31
N TYR A 688 19.01 56.77 -11.31
CA TYR A 688 20.22 55.97 -11.29
C TYR A 688 20.99 56.25 -12.59
N TYR A 689 22.25 55.85 -12.63
CA TYR A 689 23.02 55.83 -13.87
C TYR A 689 23.70 54.47 -14.03
N LEU A 690 23.60 53.93 -15.24
CA LEU A 690 24.26 52.72 -15.69
C LEU A 690 25.32 53.13 -16.72
N ASP A 691 26.51 52.55 -16.68
CA ASP A 691 27.55 52.88 -17.67
C ASP A 691 27.30 52.21 -19.05
N GLU A 692 28.26 52.36 -19.97
CA GLU A 692 28.18 51.77 -21.32
C GLU A 692 28.13 50.23 -21.33
N SER A 693 28.48 49.58 -20.21
CA SER A 693 28.33 48.13 -20.01
C SER A 693 27.02 47.74 -19.32
N GLY A 694 26.19 48.71 -18.93
CA GLY A 694 24.97 48.51 -18.14
C GLY A 694 25.20 48.40 -16.63
N ALA A 695 26.45 48.48 -16.18
CA ALA A 695 26.81 48.35 -14.77
C ALA A 695 26.36 49.57 -13.95
N LEU A 696 25.81 49.32 -12.77
CA LEU A 696 25.34 50.36 -11.85
C LEU A 696 26.49 51.20 -11.31
N VAL A 697 26.32 52.51 -11.38
CA VAL A 697 27.38 53.47 -11.09
C VAL A 697 27.20 54.09 -9.71
N GLU A 698 28.22 53.94 -8.84
CA GLU A 698 28.25 54.51 -7.48
C GLU A 698 29.33 55.59 -7.29
N GLY A 699 29.08 56.53 -6.38
CA GLY A 699 29.98 57.60 -5.96
C GLY A 699 29.93 58.84 -6.86
N TRP A 700 30.96 59.68 -6.77
CA TRP A 700 31.12 60.87 -7.62
C TRP A 700 31.41 60.48 -9.07
N ARG A 701 30.69 61.07 -10.02
CA ARG A 701 30.92 60.88 -11.47
C ARG A 701 30.63 62.13 -12.28
N TRP A 702 31.38 62.28 -13.37
CA TRP A 702 31.10 63.27 -14.39
C TRP A 702 30.29 62.63 -15.52
N ILE A 703 29.12 63.19 -15.81
CA ILE A 703 28.21 62.80 -16.88
C ILE A 703 27.82 64.08 -17.61
N ASP A 704 27.97 64.13 -18.93
CA ASP A 704 27.64 65.27 -19.79
C ASP A 704 28.17 66.64 -19.29
N GLY A 705 29.39 66.64 -18.75
CA GLY A 705 30.07 67.83 -18.23
C GLY A 705 29.57 68.33 -16.87
N LYS A 706 28.67 67.60 -16.20
CA LYS A 706 28.19 67.87 -14.83
C LYS A 706 28.69 66.78 -13.88
N CYS A 707 28.96 67.15 -12.62
CA CYS A 707 29.32 66.18 -11.59
C CYS A 707 28.11 65.83 -10.72
N TYR A 708 27.84 64.54 -10.59
CA TYR A 708 26.75 63.95 -9.82
C TYR A 708 27.31 63.04 -8.73
N TYR A 709 26.52 62.76 -7.69
CA TYR A 709 26.83 61.73 -6.71
C TYR A 709 25.73 60.67 -6.66
N PHE A 710 26.11 59.43 -6.89
CA PHE A 710 25.27 58.26 -6.67
C PHE A 710 25.65 57.63 -5.33
N LYS A 711 24.65 57.32 -4.50
CA LYS A 711 24.85 56.71 -3.18
C LYS A 711 25.32 55.26 -3.33
N SER A 712 25.65 54.61 -2.20
CA SER A 712 25.66 53.14 -2.19
C SER A 712 24.22 52.64 -2.40
N GLY A 713 24.05 51.61 -3.24
CA GLY A 713 22.79 51.28 -3.89
C GLY A 713 22.46 52.16 -5.11
N GLY A 714 23.45 52.87 -5.68
CA GLY A 714 23.39 53.59 -6.95
C GLY A 714 22.38 54.74 -7.12
N SER A 715 21.55 55.06 -6.13
CA SER A 715 20.54 56.12 -6.25
C SER A 715 21.15 57.52 -6.17
N MET A 716 20.80 58.41 -7.10
CA MET A 716 21.33 59.77 -7.20
C MET A 716 20.94 60.64 -6.00
N ALA A 717 21.91 61.36 -5.46
CA ALA A 717 21.69 62.39 -4.45
C ALA A 717 21.19 63.68 -5.10
N ARG A 718 20.25 64.37 -4.44
CA ARG A 718 19.68 65.66 -4.86
C ARG A 718 19.30 66.49 -3.63
N ASP A 719 19.41 67.81 -3.76
CA ASP A 719 19.23 68.84 -2.72
C ASP A 719 19.85 68.47 -1.36
N THR A 720 21.13 68.09 -1.38
CA THR A 720 21.76 67.50 -0.18
C THR A 720 23.28 67.63 -0.19
N TRP A 721 23.91 67.28 0.93
CA TRP A 721 25.36 67.39 1.14
C TRP A 721 26.02 66.02 1.24
N ILE A 722 27.10 65.85 0.48
CA ILE A 722 27.93 64.65 0.42
C ILE A 722 29.32 65.07 0.91
N GLY A 723 29.60 64.83 2.19
CA GLY A 723 30.72 65.48 2.88
C GLY A 723 30.61 67.00 2.76
N ASP A 724 31.68 67.64 2.30
CA ASP A 724 31.78 69.10 2.17
C ASP A 724 31.25 69.63 0.83
N SER A 725 30.62 68.76 0.04
CA SER A 725 30.14 69.05 -1.32
C SER A 725 28.63 68.95 -1.41
N TYR A 726 27.97 70.07 -1.73
CA TYR A 726 26.52 70.12 -1.95
C TYR A 726 26.18 69.73 -3.40
N VAL A 727 25.10 68.97 -3.58
CA VAL A 727 24.42 68.81 -4.86
C VAL A 727 23.06 69.51 -4.80
N ASP A 728 22.69 70.21 -5.87
CA ASP A 728 21.42 70.92 -5.97
C ASP A 728 20.21 69.99 -6.19
N LYS A 729 19.03 70.57 -6.31
CA LYS A 729 17.75 69.86 -6.56
C LYS A 729 17.74 68.97 -7.81
N ASP A 730 18.63 69.23 -8.77
CA ASP A 730 18.76 68.48 -10.02
C ASP A 730 19.94 67.47 -9.96
N GLY A 731 20.58 67.34 -8.79
CA GLY A 731 21.68 66.42 -8.50
C GLY A 731 23.07 66.96 -8.84
N VAL A 732 23.19 68.22 -9.26
CA VAL A 732 24.44 68.78 -9.78
C VAL A 732 25.31 69.36 -8.66
N TRP A 733 26.59 69.01 -8.63
CA TRP A 733 27.56 69.50 -7.66
C TRP A 733 27.78 71.02 -7.74
N ILE A 734 27.58 71.71 -6.60
CA ILE A 734 27.79 73.15 -6.45
C ILE A 734 29.13 73.41 -5.75
N LYS A 735 30.15 73.71 -6.54
CA LYS A 735 31.51 74.01 -6.08
C LYS A 735 31.55 75.30 -5.24
N GLY A 736 32.12 75.21 -4.04
CA GLY A 736 32.43 76.37 -3.19
C GLY A 736 31.35 76.79 -2.19
N LYS A 737 30.24 76.05 -2.07
CA LYS A 737 29.28 76.23 -0.97
C LYS A 737 29.91 75.71 0.33
N VAL A 738 29.89 76.52 1.40
CA VAL A 738 30.40 76.14 2.74
C VAL A 738 29.26 75.95 3.74
N LYS A 739 29.57 75.30 4.87
CA LYS A 739 28.65 74.95 5.96
C LYS A 739 28.96 75.78 7.21
N GLU A 740 27.93 76.20 7.93
CA GLU A 740 28.08 76.83 9.25
C GLU A 740 28.08 75.78 10.37
N ASN A 741 28.49 76.17 11.59
CA ASN A 741 28.31 75.35 12.80
C ASN A 741 26.81 75.22 13.08
N GLU A 742 26.23 74.01 13.09
CA GLU A 742 24.81 73.84 13.42
C GLU A 742 24.46 72.49 14.03
N TRP A 743 23.34 72.45 14.74
CA TRP A 743 22.64 71.22 15.10
C TRP A 743 21.87 70.69 13.90
N VAL A 744 22.27 69.52 13.39
CA VAL A 744 21.64 68.87 12.24
C VAL A 744 20.70 67.77 12.73
N GLN A 745 19.41 67.88 12.42
CA GLN A 745 18.41 66.84 12.72
C GLN A 745 18.11 66.00 11.47
N VAL A 746 18.08 64.66 11.63
CA VAL A 746 17.75 63.69 10.59
C VAL A 746 16.71 62.72 11.15
N GLY A 747 15.45 62.90 10.77
CA GLY A 747 14.33 62.17 11.37
C GLY A 747 14.22 62.45 12.86
N ASN A 748 14.23 61.39 13.67
CA ASN A 748 14.23 61.51 15.14
C ASN A 748 15.61 61.87 15.72
N GLU A 749 16.71 61.65 15.00
CA GLU A 749 18.07 61.78 15.54
C GLU A 749 18.72 63.14 15.25
N LYS A 750 19.68 63.53 16.08
CA LYS A 750 20.42 64.79 15.98
C LYS A 750 21.93 64.55 16.02
N TRP A 751 22.70 65.40 15.39
CA TRP A 751 24.16 65.50 15.53
C TRP A 751 24.57 66.98 15.50
N TYR A 752 25.79 67.27 15.98
CA TYR A 752 26.36 68.61 15.91
C TYR A 752 27.48 68.65 14.87
N ARG A 753 27.50 69.66 14.01
CA ARG A 753 28.44 69.77 12.88
C ARG A 753 29.26 71.05 13.00
N HIS A 754 30.56 70.94 12.76
CA HIS A 754 31.51 72.04 12.70
C HIS A 754 31.61 72.65 11.28
N ALA A 755 32.04 73.90 11.18
CA ALA A 755 32.14 74.67 9.93
C ALA A 755 33.27 74.19 8.99
N ASP A 756 34.20 73.37 9.48
CA ASP A 756 35.17 72.64 8.67
C ASP A 756 34.65 71.30 8.12
N GLY A 757 33.36 71.00 8.36
CA GLY A 757 32.69 69.77 7.94
C GLY A 757 32.76 68.62 8.94
N SER A 758 33.63 68.71 9.96
CA SER A 758 33.82 67.66 10.96
C SER A 758 32.71 67.61 12.01
N TYR A 759 32.70 66.55 12.83
CA TYR A 759 31.73 66.34 13.89
C TYR A 759 32.23 65.33 14.94
N THR A 760 31.77 65.50 16.19
CA THR A 760 32.13 64.64 17.33
C THR A 760 31.55 63.23 17.20
N ARG A 761 32.35 62.22 17.53
CA ARG A 761 31.99 60.79 17.53
C ARG A 761 32.63 60.06 18.71
N SER A 762 31.91 59.10 19.29
CA SER A 762 32.30 58.31 20.49
C SER A 762 32.78 59.14 21.69
N ASN A 763 32.33 60.39 21.82
CA ASN A 763 32.91 61.32 22.80
C ASN A 763 31.89 62.35 23.29
N TRP A 764 32.24 62.98 24.41
CA TRP A 764 31.55 64.14 24.97
C TRP A 764 31.95 65.42 24.24
N GLU A 765 30.98 66.29 23.96
CA GLU A 765 31.21 67.66 23.52
C GLU A 765 30.51 68.66 24.45
N LYS A 766 31.13 69.84 24.64
CA LYS A 766 30.55 70.91 25.46
C LYS A 766 30.03 72.05 24.58
N ILE A 767 28.73 72.00 24.27
CA ILE A 767 28.04 72.94 23.38
C ILE A 767 27.22 73.89 24.27
N ASP A 768 27.36 75.20 24.07
CA ASP A 768 26.68 76.27 24.82
C ASP A 768 26.69 76.08 26.36
N GLY A 769 27.82 75.56 26.87
CA GLY A 769 28.05 75.34 28.30
C GLY A 769 27.53 74.00 28.85
N LYS A 770 26.73 73.26 28.09
CA LYS A 770 26.17 71.94 28.45
C LYS A 770 27.00 70.80 27.85
N TRP A 771 27.06 69.65 28.54
CA TRP A 771 27.71 68.44 28.03
C TRP A 771 26.72 67.53 27.31
N TYR A 772 27.09 67.09 26.12
CA TYR A 772 26.32 66.21 25.23
C TYR A 772 27.18 65.02 24.80
N PHE A 773 26.61 63.82 24.70
CA PHE A 773 27.34 62.63 24.25
C PHE A 773 26.93 62.20 22.83
N PHE A 774 27.93 62.01 21.96
CA PHE A 774 27.73 61.54 20.59
C PHE A 774 28.31 60.13 20.41
N ASP A 775 27.54 59.25 19.80
CA ASP A 775 27.93 57.85 19.58
C ASP A 775 28.96 57.67 18.45
N GLN A 776 29.34 56.42 18.16
CA GLN A 776 30.34 56.09 17.13
C GLN A 776 30.01 56.59 15.72
N ASN A 777 28.73 56.81 15.42
CA ASN A 777 28.25 57.34 14.15
C ASN A 777 28.07 58.86 14.19
N GLY A 778 28.11 59.48 15.38
CA GLY A 778 27.97 60.91 15.62
C GLY A 778 26.59 61.33 16.12
N TRP A 779 25.70 60.39 16.46
CA TRP A 779 24.34 60.73 16.90
C TRP A 779 24.28 61.05 18.39
N LEU A 780 23.55 62.12 18.70
CA LEU A 780 23.28 62.60 20.06
C LEU A 780 22.46 61.59 20.85
N LYS A 781 23.07 61.02 21.90
CA LYS A 781 22.36 60.17 22.85
C LYS A 781 21.43 61.00 23.75
N ARG A 782 20.23 60.45 24.02
CA ARG A 782 19.13 61.09 24.75
C ARG A 782 18.32 60.04 25.53
N SER A 783 17.78 60.45 26.67
CA SER A 783 16.99 59.63 27.61
C SER A 783 17.66 58.32 28.05
N CYS A 784 18.98 58.19 27.93
CA CYS A 784 19.67 56.90 28.03
C CYS A 784 20.99 56.97 28.80
N TRP A 785 21.46 55.80 29.19
CA TRP A 785 22.77 55.60 29.81
C TRP A 785 23.85 55.47 28.73
N VAL A 786 25.02 56.07 28.96
CA VAL A 786 26.18 56.04 28.05
C VAL A 786 27.44 55.64 28.82
N LYS A 787 28.32 54.84 28.20
CA LYS A 787 29.55 54.30 28.82
C LYS A 787 30.78 54.47 27.91
N PRO A 788 31.26 55.72 27.66
CA PRO A 788 32.45 55.95 26.82
C PRO A 788 33.76 55.48 27.45
N TYR A 789 33.78 55.29 28.77
CA TYR A 789 34.92 54.85 29.56
C TYR A 789 34.47 53.74 30.51
N ASP A 790 35.24 53.44 31.56
CA ASP A 790 34.86 52.38 32.51
C ASP A 790 33.69 52.71 33.47
N THR A 791 33.14 53.92 33.41
CA THR A 791 31.97 54.34 34.20
C THR A 791 30.80 54.78 33.31
N TRP A 792 29.58 54.56 33.79
CA TRP A 792 28.33 55.01 33.17
C TRP A 792 28.01 56.47 33.48
N TYR A 793 27.24 57.11 32.60
CA TYR A 793 26.70 58.47 32.74
C TYR A 793 25.26 58.47 32.19
N TYR A 794 24.41 59.41 32.58
CA TYR A 794 23.06 59.55 32.01
C TYR A 794 22.88 60.88 31.27
N VAL A 795 22.20 60.82 30.12
CA VAL A 795 21.78 61.98 29.32
C VAL A 795 20.25 62.05 29.26
N ASP A 796 19.70 63.24 29.50
CA ASP A 796 18.24 63.48 29.52
C ASP A 796 17.60 63.49 28.12
N SER A 797 16.30 63.82 28.03
CA SER A 797 15.55 63.89 26.77
C SER A 797 16.07 64.92 25.77
N ASP A 798 16.78 65.95 26.23
CA ASP A 798 17.44 66.95 25.39
C ASP A 798 18.91 66.58 25.09
N GLY A 799 19.41 65.52 25.73
CA GLY A 799 20.75 64.96 25.53
C GLY A 799 21.80 65.49 26.50
N VAL A 800 21.37 66.23 27.52
CA VAL A 800 22.25 66.90 28.49
C VAL A 800 22.68 65.93 29.58
N MET A 801 23.97 65.87 29.86
CA MET A 801 24.53 65.08 30.96
C MET A 801 23.94 65.52 32.31
N GLN A 802 23.46 64.56 33.08
CA GLN A 802 22.92 64.79 34.43
C GLN A 802 23.99 64.59 35.52
N THR A 803 23.75 65.17 36.70
CA THR A 803 24.56 65.04 37.92
C THR A 803 23.64 64.93 39.14
N GLY A 804 24.08 64.29 40.22
CA GLY A 804 23.30 64.14 41.46
C GLY A 804 22.24 63.04 41.42
N TRP A 805 21.16 63.22 42.19
CA TRP A 805 20.08 62.24 42.33
C TRP A 805 19.23 62.11 41.07
N LEU A 806 19.16 60.89 40.52
CA LEU A 806 18.40 60.57 39.31
C LEU A 806 17.38 59.46 39.62
N ARG A 807 16.10 59.68 39.29
CA ARG A 807 15.02 58.74 39.64
C ARG A 807 14.13 58.41 38.46
N PHE A 808 14.03 57.13 38.17
CA PHE A 808 13.01 56.52 37.32
C PHE A 808 11.91 55.91 38.21
N THR A 809 10.78 55.50 37.63
CA THR A 809 9.55 55.04 38.31
C THR A 809 9.80 54.33 39.65
N ASP A 810 10.56 53.23 39.61
CA ASP A 810 10.88 52.39 40.76
C ASP A 810 12.39 52.17 41.01
N VAL A 811 13.26 52.98 40.39
CA VAL A 811 14.71 52.88 40.58
C VAL A 811 15.36 54.26 40.72
N THR A 812 16.06 54.45 41.84
CA THR A 812 16.90 55.63 42.10
C THR A 812 18.36 55.30 41.81
N TYR A 813 19.09 56.27 41.26
CA TYR A 813 20.52 56.25 40.98
C TYR A 813 21.13 57.55 41.54
N TYR A 814 22.46 57.58 41.69
CA TYR A 814 23.19 58.80 41.99
C TYR A 814 24.39 58.95 41.06
N LEU A 815 24.58 60.16 40.54
CA LEU A 815 25.69 60.57 39.72
C LEU A 815 26.53 61.58 40.52
N ASP A 816 27.86 61.49 40.44
CA ASP A 816 28.72 62.47 41.12
C ASP A 816 28.78 63.83 40.39
N GLU A 817 29.62 64.75 40.88
CA GLU A 817 29.80 66.09 40.30
C GLU A 817 30.36 66.07 38.87
N SER A 818 30.95 64.94 38.43
CA SER A 818 31.39 64.73 37.04
C SER A 818 30.32 64.07 36.16
N GLY A 819 29.17 63.70 36.73
CA GLY A 819 28.09 62.96 36.07
C GLY A 819 28.29 61.44 36.08
N ALA A 820 29.36 60.95 36.71
CA ALA A 820 29.72 59.53 36.69
C ALA A 820 28.85 58.73 37.67
N LEU A 821 28.40 57.56 37.23
CA LEU A 821 27.54 56.67 38.02
C LEU A 821 28.26 56.12 39.24
N VAL A 822 27.60 56.27 40.38
CA VAL A 822 28.16 55.93 41.67
C VAL A 822 27.74 54.52 42.09
N GLU A 823 28.73 53.67 42.43
CA GLU A 823 28.54 52.31 42.94
C GLU A 823 29.13 52.12 44.35
N GLY A 824 28.57 51.17 45.11
CA GLY A 824 29.01 50.79 46.44
C GLY A 824 28.41 51.62 47.58
N TRP A 825 28.99 51.51 48.78
CA TRP A 825 28.64 52.31 49.95
C TRP A 825 29.10 53.76 49.78
N ARG A 826 28.20 54.72 49.99
CA ARG A 826 28.47 56.15 49.84
C ARG A 826 27.70 57.00 50.82
N TRP A 827 28.37 58.05 51.31
CA TRP A 827 27.76 59.10 52.09
C TRP A 827 27.32 60.24 51.17
N ILE A 828 26.03 60.56 51.20
CA ILE A 828 25.42 61.67 50.47
C ILE A 828 24.57 62.44 51.48
N ASP A 829 24.76 63.76 51.58
CA ASP A 829 24.03 64.65 52.49
C ASP A 829 23.93 64.15 53.95
N GLY A 830 25.01 63.54 54.45
CA GLY A 830 25.10 63.02 55.82
C GLY A 830 24.39 61.69 56.07
N LYS A 831 23.94 60.98 55.03
CA LYS A 831 23.34 59.64 55.10
C LYS A 831 24.14 58.63 54.28
N CYS A 832 24.23 57.38 54.75
CA CYS A 832 24.89 56.31 54.03
C CYS A 832 23.87 55.51 53.20
N TYR A 833 24.15 55.38 51.91
CA TYR A 833 23.39 54.63 50.92
C TYR A 833 24.26 53.54 50.32
N TYR A 834 23.64 52.48 49.79
CA TYR A 834 24.33 51.50 48.94
C TYR A 834 23.75 51.50 47.53
N PHE A 835 24.64 51.70 46.55
CA PHE A 835 24.33 51.51 45.14
C PHE A 835 24.92 50.17 44.71
N LYS A 836 24.09 49.30 44.12
CA LYS A 836 24.49 47.98 43.62
C LYS A 836 25.44 48.14 42.43
N SER A 837 26.04 47.04 41.97
CA SER A 837 26.67 47.07 40.64
C SER A 837 25.60 47.31 39.56
N GLY A 838 25.92 48.13 38.57
CA GLY A 838 24.93 48.82 37.72
C GLY A 838 24.31 50.06 38.39
N GLY A 839 24.86 50.55 39.51
CA GLY A 839 24.53 51.81 40.19
C GLY A 839 23.11 52.01 40.73
N SER A 840 22.26 51.00 40.72
CA SER A 840 20.89 51.10 41.27
C SER A 840 20.90 51.14 42.80
N MET A 841 20.20 52.10 43.41
CA MET A 841 20.11 52.25 44.86
C MET A 841 19.36 51.05 45.47
N ALA A 842 19.97 50.43 46.47
CA ALA A 842 19.31 49.41 47.28
C ALA A 842 18.26 50.06 48.20
N ARG A 843 17.08 49.44 48.29
CA ARG A 843 15.98 49.79 49.22
C ARG A 843 15.37 48.52 49.80
N ASP A 844 14.96 48.58 51.06
CA ASP A 844 14.38 47.50 51.89
C ASP A 844 15.07 46.14 51.72
N THR A 845 16.40 46.11 51.90
CA THR A 845 17.18 44.92 51.53
C THR A 845 18.53 44.79 52.24
N TRP A 846 19.18 43.64 52.06
CA TRP A 846 20.42 43.23 52.72
C TRP A 846 21.62 43.28 51.78
N ILE A 847 22.63 44.04 52.18
CA ILE A 847 23.92 44.21 51.51
C ILE A 847 25.00 43.63 52.43
N GLY A 848 25.35 42.36 52.20
CA GLY A 848 26.10 41.57 53.18
C GLY A 848 25.32 41.45 54.50
N ASP A 849 26.00 41.73 55.61
CA ASP A 849 25.42 41.75 56.97
C ASP A 849 24.75 43.08 57.33
N SER A 850 24.74 44.06 56.41
CA SER A 850 24.10 45.37 56.61
C SER A 850 22.76 45.47 55.90
N TYR A 851 21.79 46.17 56.49
CA TYR A 851 20.48 46.40 55.89
C TYR A 851 20.28 47.87 55.52
N VAL A 852 19.59 48.12 54.42
CA VAL A 852 19.09 49.46 54.04
C VAL A 852 17.57 49.47 54.07
N ASP A 853 16.97 50.55 54.58
CA ASP A 853 15.52 50.69 54.72
C ASP A 853 14.80 50.99 53.40
N LYS A 854 13.48 51.16 53.46
CA LYS A 854 12.62 51.50 52.32
C LYS A 854 13.01 52.77 51.56
N ASP A 855 13.74 53.69 52.20
CA ASP A 855 14.22 54.96 51.64
C ASP A 855 15.70 54.86 51.18
N GLY A 856 16.29 53.66 51.31
CA GLY A 856 17.66 53.31 50.92
C GLY A 856 18.72 53.61 51.97
N ILE A 857 18.32 54.05 53.17
CA ILE A 857 19.24 54.51 54.22
C ILE A 857 19.75 53.30 55.00
N TRP A 858 21.07 53.22 55.20
CA TRP A 858 21.70 52.19 56.03
C TRP A 858 21.20 52.21 57.48
N ILE A 859 20.76 51.05 57.98
CA ILE A 859 20.33 50.85 59.36
C ILE A 859 21.36 49.97 60.08
N GLU A 860 22.03 50.57 61.06
CA GLU A 860 23.02 49.92 61.91
C GLU A 860 22.36 48.87 62.84
N GLY A 861 23.03 47.73 63.06
CA GLY A 861 22.69 46.76 64.11
C GLY A 861 21.63 45.68 63.80
N LYS A 862 21.18 45.53 62.56
CA LYS A 862 20.21 44.48 62.15
C LYS A 862 20.93 43.16 61.75
N THR A 863 20.32 41.99 61.93
CA THR A 863 20.88 40.67 61.50
C THR A 863 19.96 39.81 60.61
N LYS A 864 20.51 38.77 59.96
CA LYS A 864 19.92 38.00 58.83
C LYS A 864 19.87 36.48 59.10
N ASN A 865 18.95 35.75 58.45
CA ASN A 865 18.69 34.31 58.64
C ASN A 865 19.36 33.40 57.58
N GLN A 866 19.34 32.06 57.80
CA GLN A 866 19.99 31.05 56.96
C GLN A 866 19.01 30.09 56.24
N ALA A 867 19.44 29.59 55.07
CA ALA A 867 18.72 28.60 54.25
C ALA A 867 18.64 27.21 54.93
N GLN A 868 17.60 26.44 54.63
CA GLN A 868 17.40 25.09 55.20
C GLN A 868 16.28 24.30 54.50
N TRP A 869 16.35 22.97 54.58
CA TRP A 869 15.22 22.07 54.30
C TRP A 869 14.11 22.25 55.35
N ILE A 870 12.86 22.35 54.89
CA ILE A 870 11.65 22.39 55.73
C ILE A 870 10.82 21.13 55.45
N LYS A 871 10.45 20.39 56.50
CA LYS A 871 9.56 19.22 56.43
C LYS A 871 8.18 19.57 56.99
N VAL A 872 7.11 19.21 56.27
CA VAL A 872 5.72 19.41 56.68
C VAL A 872 4.96 18.10 56.45
N GLY A 873 4.56 17.42 57.54
CA GLY A 873 3.96 16.09 57.44
C GLY A 873 4.91 15.08 56.79
N ASN A 874 4.49 14.47 55.68
CA ASN A 874 5.31 13.58 54.86
C ASN A 874 6.13 14.31 53.77
N GLU A 875 5.85 15.59 53.50
CA GLU A 875 6.45 16.35 52.42
C GLU A 875 7.63 17.22 52.87
N LYS A 876 8.45 17.63 51.89
CA LYS A 876 9.60 18.51 52.07
C LYS A 876 9.63 19.60 51.01
N TRP A 877 10.15 20.76 51.38
CA TRP A 877 10.53 21.85 50.47
C TRP A 877 11.87 22.46 50.96
N TYR A 878 12.56 23.19 50.09
CA TYR A 878 13.81 23.86 50.44
C TYR A 878 13.60 25.37 50.52
N ARG A 879 14.02 26.00 51.62
CA ARG A 879 13.88 27.44 51.84
C ARG A 879 15.23 28.12 51.76
N HIS A 880 15.37 29.07 50.83
CA HIS A 880 16.56 29.89 50.67
C HIS A 880 16.72 30.90 51.84
N ALA A 881 17.88 31.54 51.95
CA ALA A 881 18.24 32.38 53.10
C ALA A 881 17.45 33.70 53.21
N ASP A 882 16.80 34.13 52.13
CA ASP A 882 15.88 35.27 52.09
C ASP A 882 14.41 34.89 52.39
N GLY A 883 14.10 33.59 52.49
CA GLY A 883 12.77 33.05 52.73
C GLY A 883 12.03 32.53 51.49
N SER A 884 12.59 32.69 50.29
CA SER A 884 12.02 32.17 49.03
C SER A 884 12.31 30.67 48.81
N TYR A 885 11.75 30.07 47.74
CA TYR A 885 11.86 28.63 47.43
C TYR A 885 11.58 28.31 45.94
N THR A 886 12.22 27.27 45.41
CA THR A 886 12.07 26.75 44.04
C THR A 886 10.68 26.14 43.80
N ARG A 887 10.14 26.29 42.57
CA ARG A 887 8.86 25.73 42.10
C ARG A 887 8.94 25.33 40.61
N SER A 888 8.26 24.24 40.24
CA SER A 888 8.21 23.67 38.88
C SER A 888 9.58 23.47 38.21
N ASN A 889 10.64 23.21 38.97
CA ASN A 889 12.01 23.23 38.46
C ASN A 889 12.95 22.34 39.27
N TRP A 890 14.12 22.05 38.69
CA TRP A 890 15.26 21.42 39.33
C TRP A 890 16.02 22.40 40.23
N GLU A 891 16.50 21.93 41.38
CA GLU A 891 17.50 22.61 42.19
C GLU A 891 18.65 21.68 42.54
N LYS A 892 19.89 22.20 42.55
CA LYS A 892 21.08 21.45 42.94
C LYS A 892 21.46 21.77 44.39
N ILE A 893 21.10 20.88 45.31
CA ILE A 893 21.30 21.04 46.76
C ILE A 893 22.34 20.02 47.21
N ASP A 894 23.38 20.47 47.93
CA ASP A 894 24.49 19.65 48.43
C ASP A 894 25.12 18.72 47.36
N GLY A 895 25.18 19.20 46.12
CA GLY A 895 25.74 18.50 44.96
C GLY A 895 24.76 17.59 44.21
N LYS A 896 23.56 17.32 44.75
CA LYS A 896 22.54 16.44 44.16
C LYS A 896 21.41 17.25 43.51
N TRP A 897 20.81 16.71 42.45
CA TRP A 897 19.66 17.30 41.76
C TRP A 897 18.34 16.80 42.35
N TYR A 898 17.43 17.74 42.63
CA TYR A 898 16.11 17.51 43.20
C TYR A 898 15.04 18.26 42.37
N PHE A 899 13.88 17.66 42.10
CA PHE A 899 12.80 18.32 41.36
C PHE A 899 11.64 18.74 42.28
N PHE A 900 11.19 19.99 42.14
CA PHE A 900 10.10 20.56 42.92
C PHE A 900 8.86 20.84 42.06
N ASP A 901 7.68 20.52 42.57
CA ASP A 901 6.41 20.76 41.88
C ASP A 901 6.00 22.26 41.87
N GLN A 902 4.85 22.56 41.26
CA GLN A 902 4.30 23.93 41.16
C GLN A 902 4.04 24.62 42.50
N ASN A 903 3.89 23.86 43.58
CA ASN A 903 3.68 24.36 44.95
C ASN A 903 4.99 24.44 45.74
N GLY A 904 6.06 23.81 45.25
CA GLY A 904 7.40 23.78 45.85
C GLY A 904 7.68 22.50 46.63
N TRP A 905 6.88 21.45 46.45
CA TRP A 905 7.08 20.16 47.13
C TRP A 905 8.03 19.24 46.34
N LEU A 906 8.91 18.57 47.07
CA LEU A 906 9.90 17.64 46.52
C LEU A 906 9.25 16.38 45.93
N LYS A 907 9.42 16.14 44.63
CA LYS A 907 9.07 14.88 43.96
C LYS A 907 9.99 13.74 44.39
N ARG A 908 9.42 12.53 44.52
CA ARG A 908 10.08 11.30 45.00
C ARG A 908 9.44 10.08 44.35
N SER A 909 10.22 9.03 44.10
CA SER A 909 9.81 7.74 43.52
C SER A 909 8.92 7.85 42.28
N CYS A 910 9.24 8.76 41.36
CA CYS A 910 8.42 9.00 40.17
C CYS A 910 9.20 9.59 38.99
N TRP A 911 8.59 9.44 37.81
CA TRP A 911 8.97 10.10 36.57
C TRP A 911 8.53 11.58 36.57
N VAL A 912 9.36 12.48 36.03
CA VAL A 912 9.08 13.91 35.86
C VAL A 912 9.49 14.38 34.45
N LYS A 913 8.71 15.30 33.84
CA LYS A 913 8.89 15.78 32.45
C LYS A 913 8.86 17.31 32.34
N PRO A 914 9.88 18.05 32.80
CA PRO A 914 9.85 19.51 32.81
C PRO A 914 10.13 20.17 31.45
N TYR A 915 10.85 19.50 30.55
CA TYR A 915 11.34 20.06 29.28
C TYR A 915 11.16 19.06 28.13
N ASP A 916 9.97 18.46 28.06
CA ASP A 916 9.57 17.35 27.18
C ASP A 916 10.40 16.05 27.22
N THR A 917 11.54 16.04 27.91
CA THR A 917 12.32 14.85 28.26
C THR A 917 11.91 14.30 29.62
N TRP A 918 11.85 12.98 29.76
CA TRP A 918 11.58 12.28 31.02
C TRP A 918 12.85 12.08 31.86
N TYR A 919 12.71 12.19 33.18
CA TYR A 919 13.74 11.94 34.20
C TYR A 919 13.11 11.17 35.36
N TYR A 920 13.89 10.40 36.12
CA TYR A 920 13.40 9.68 37.31
C TYR A 920 14.05 10.20 38.61
N VAL A 921 13.25 10.36 39.67
CA VAL A 921 13.73 10.68 41.03
C VAL A 921 13.44 9.55 42.01
N ASP A 922 14.42 9.21 42.86
CA ASP A 922 14.33 8.15 43.86
C ASP A 922 13.46 8.50 45.09
N ALA A 923 13.41 7.62 46.10
CA ALA A 923 12.63 7.82 47.32
C ALA A 923 13.11 9.00 48.18
N GLU A 924 14.39 9.37 48.04
CA GLU A 924 15.02 10.53 48.67
C GLU A 924 14.77 11.81 47.87
N GLY A 925 14.34 11.69 46.61
CA GLY A 925 14.02 12.77 45.67
C GLY A 925 15.16 13.12 44.71
N VAL A 926 16.21 12.30 44.67
CA VAL A 926 17.44 12.54 43.89
C VAL A 926 17.26 12.02 42.48
N MET A 927 17.65 12.83 41.49
CA MET A 927 17.71 12.44 40.08
C MET A 927 18.65 11.24 39.87
N GLN A 928 18.18 10.22 39.14
CA GLN A 928 18.99 9.05 38.79
C GLN A 928 19.68 9.22 37.42
N THR A 929 20.73 8.42 37.19
CA THR A 929 21.49 8.32 35.92
C THR A 929 21.89 6.86 35.69
N GLY A 930 22.11 6.44 34.44
CA GLY A 930 22.51 5.07 34.08
C GLY A 930 21.35 4.06 34.11
N TRP A 931 21.68 2.78 34.36
CA TRP A 931 20.71 1.68 34.37
C TRP A 931 19.72 1.79 35.54
N LEU A 932 18.44 2.01 35.22
CA LEU A 932 17.33 2.06 36.17
C LEU A 932 16.45 0.82 36.02
N LYS A 933 16.20 0.11 37.12
CA LYS A 933 15.30 -1.07 37.13
C LYS A 933 14.11 -0.85 38.05
N LEU A 934 12.92 -0.81 37.45
CA LEU A 934 11.64 -0.66 38.12
C LEU A 934 10.83 -1.97 38.05
N THR A 935 9.66 -2.01 38.67
CA THR A 935 8.72 -3.14 38.55
C THR A 935 8.07 -3.25 37.16
N GLU A 936 7.99 -2.12 36.46
CA GLU A 936 7.41 -1.95 35.13
C GLU A 936 8.37 -2.26 33.98
N GLY A 937 9.70 -2.20 34.22
CA GLY A 937 10.69 -2.40 33.18
C GLY A 937 12.13 -2.14 33.61
N THR A 938 13.06 -2.31 32.69
CA THR A 938 14.43 -1.81 32.79
C THR A 938 14.60 -0.67 31.80
N TYR A 939 15.24 0.41 32.23
CA TYR A 939 15.39 1.67 31.51
C TYR A 939 16.86 2.09 31.58
N TYR A 940 17.26 3.03 30.72
CA TYR A 940 18.55 3.70 30.84
C TYR A 940 18.35 5.22 30.81
N LEU A 941 19.05 5.90 31.71
CA LEU A 941 19.12 7.36 31.79
C LEU A 941 20.53 7.78 31.41
N ASP A 942 20.70 8.84 30.63
CA ASP A 942 22.04 9.34 30.27
C ASP A 942 22.75 10.07 31.44
N GLU A 943 23.93 10.64 31.18
CA GLU A 943 24.70 11.40 32.18
C GLU A 943 23.98 12.67 32.69
N SER A 944 22.98 13.17 31.95
CA SER A 944 22.11 14.27 32.37
C SER A 944 20.86 13.80 33.15
N GLY A 945 20.64 12.49 33.24
CA GLY A 945 19.46 11.85 33.83
C GLY A 945 18.28 11.71 32.86
N ALA A 946 18.47 12.07 31.58
CA ALA A 946 17.43 12.02 30.56
C ALA A 946 17.15 10.58 30.10
N LEU A 947 15.87 10.24 29.92
CA LEU A 947 15.43 8.94 29.46
C LEU A 947 15.89 8.65 28.02
N VAL A 948 16.52 7.49 27.83
CA VAL A 948 16.99 7.02 26.52
C VAL A 948 15.89 6.22 25.81
N GLU A 949 15.64 6.59 24.55
CA GLU A 949 14.76 5.85 23.61
C GLU A 949 15.51 5.50 22.30
N GLY A 950 15.11 4.42 21.65
CA GLY A 950 15.71 3.90 20.41
C GLY A 950 17.00 3.11 20.62
N TRP A 951 17.82 3.00 19.58
CA TRP A 951 19.12 2.33 19.66
C TRP A 951 20.17 3.19 20.37
N ARG A 952 20.94 2.60 21.30
CA ARG A 952 22.21 3.16 21.84
C ARG A 952 23.25 2.07 22.04
N VAL A 953 24.52 2.46 21.94
CA VAL A 953 25.63 1.67 22.47
C VAL A 953 25.83 2.06 23.94
N ILE A 954 25.88 1.07 24.82
CA ILE A 954 26.19 1.19 26.25
C ILE A 954 27.18 0.07 26.55
N ASP A 955 28.36 0.40 27.11
CA ASP A 955 29.42 -0.56 27.45
C ASP A 955 29.75 -1.53 26.28
N ASP A 956 30.07 -0.95 25.11
CA ASP A 956 30.32 -1.61 23.80
C ASP A 956 29.17 -2.51 23.27
N THR A 957 28.03 -2.55 23.97
CA THR A 957 26.87 -3.37 23.61
C THR A 957 25.75 -2.48 23.05
N MET A 958 25.22 -2.85 21.89
CA MET A 958 24.06 -2.18 21.29
C MET A 958 22.77 -2.63 22.00
N TYR A 959 21.90 -1.69 22.38
CA TYR A 959 20.60 -1.94 23.02
C TYR A 959 19.49 -1.16 22.32
N TYR A 960 18.28 -1.71 22.29
CA TYR A 960 17.07 -1.03 21.80
C TYR A 960 16.08 -0.79 22.94
N PHE A 961 15.77 0.48 23.17
CA PHE A 961 14.74 0.96 24.07
C PHE A 961 13.52 1.40 23.24
N ARG A 962 12.32 0.98 23.64
CA ARG A 962 11.07 1.38 23.00
C ARG A 962 10.77 2.87 23.25
N SER A 963 9.74 3.40 22.58
CA SER A 963 9.13 4.64 23.06
C SER A 963 8.54 4.44 24.46
N GLY A 964 8.69 5.44 25.33
CA GLY A 964 8.58 5.28 26.78
C GLY A 964 9.85 4.69 27.44
N GLY A 965 10.96 4.57 26.72
CA GLY A 965 12.31 4.23 27.22
C GLY A 965 12.51 2.84 27.82
N SER A 966 11.54 1.93 27.70
CA SER A 966 11.67 0.57 28.23
C SER A 966 12.57 -0.32 27.33
N LEU A 967 13.54 -1.00 27.93
CA LEU A 967 14.46 -1.91 27.24
C LEU A 967 13.69 -3.08 26.62
N ARG A 968 13.81 -3.26 25.30
CA ARG A 968 13.26 -4.42 24.57
C ARG A 968 14.32 -5.42 24.14
N TYR A 969 15.47 -4.95 23.63
CA TYR A 969 16.43 -5.83 22.95
C TYR A 969 17.89 -5.49 23.27
N SER A 970 18.76 -6.50 23.18
CA SER A 970 20.20 -6.40 23.46
C SER A 970 21.02 -7.18 22.44
N GLY A 971 22.07 -6.53 21.92
CA GLY A 971 22.82 -6.98 20.74
C GLY A 971 22.16 -6.59 19.42
N VAL A 972 22.75 -7.07 18.32
CA VAL A 972 22.27 -6.98 16.94
C VAL A 972 22.69 -8.23 16.17
N THR A 973 21.94 -8.59 15.13
CA THR A 973 22.15 -9.77 14.30
C THR A 973 22.63 -9.34 12.92
N THR A 974 23.88 -9.60 12.54
CA THR A 974 24.35 -9.25 11.19
C THR A 974 23.62 -10.08 10.12
N ILE A 975 23.32 -9.47 8.98
CA ILE A 975 22.78 -10.21 7.81
C ILE A 975 23.92 -10.96 7.10
N MET A 976 25.09 -10.32 6.95
CA MET A 976 26.28 -10.90 6.33
C MET A 976 27.02 -11.90 7.25
N GLY A 977 27.85 -12.74 6.64
CA GLY A 977 28.82 -13.62 7.30
C GLY A 977 28.29 -15.02 7.62
N THR A 978 29.15 -15.89 8.14
CA THR A 978 28.85 -17.30 8.41
C THR A 978 27.64 -17.53 9.34
N SER A 979 26.92 -18.64 9.12
CA SER A 979 25.79 -19.06 9.94
C SER A 979 26.19 -19.29 11.40
N ARG A 980 25.29 -18.93 12.33
CA ARG A 980 25.38 -19.25 13.75
C ARG A 980 24.68 -20.57 14.10
N LEU A 981 23.99 -21.22 13.15
CA LEU A 981 23.30 -22.50 13.36
C LEU A 981 24.25 -23.70 13.46
N GLY A 982 25.37 -23.65 12.75
CA GLY A 982 26.42 -24.68 12.75
C GLY A 982 27.53 -24.38 11.73
N SER A 983 28.61 -25.15 11.80
CA SER A 983 29.82 -24.98 10.95
C SER A 983 29.85 -25.84 9.68
N THR A 984 28.76 -26.54 9.34
CA THR A 984 28.65 -27.39 8.14
C THR A 984 27.29 -27.23 7.46
N LYS A 985 27.21 -27.43 6.13
CA LYS A 985 25.95 -27.39 5.35
C LYS A 985 24.85 -28.19 6.05
N ASN A 986 25.10 -29.47 6.33
CA ASN A 986 24.11 -30.36 6.93
C ASN A 986 23.64 -29.85 8.30
N THR A 987 24.53 -29.36 9.18
CA THR A 987 24.13 -28.84 10.49
C THR A 987 23.22 -27.61 10.40
N VAL A 988 23.41 -26.77 9.38
CA VAL A 988 22.55 -25.60 9.13
C VAL A 988 21.21 -26.06 8.53
N VAL A 989 21.25 -26.81 7.44
CA VAL A 989 20.09 -27.35 6.71
C VAL A 989 19.17 -28.15 7.63
N ASP A 990 19.72 -29.06 8.44
CA ASP A 990 18.95 -29.87 9.40
C ASP A 990 18.18 -29.01 10.42
N LYS A 991 18.64 -27.79 10.71
CA LYS A 991 17.95 -26.86 11.63
C LYS A 991 16.90 -26.01 10.92
N LEU A 992 17.14 -25.59 9.68
CA LEU A 992 16.12 -24.95 8.84
C LEU A 992 14.95 -25.93 8.60
N GLU A 993 15.24 -27.17 8.21
CA GLU A 993 14.27 -28.25 8.01
C GLU A 993 13.47 -28.53 9.30
N LYS A 994 14.12 -28.69 10.45
CA LYS A 994 13.43 -28.86 11.75
C LYS A 994 12.56 -27.66 12.12
N MET A 995 12.97 -26.43 11.79
CA MET A 995 12.16 -25.24 12.05
C MET A 995 10.90 -25.22 11.19
N TYR A 996 11.00 -25.61 9.91
CA TYR A 996 9.83 -25.77 9.04
C TYR A 996 8.88 -26.85 9.58
N LEU A 997 9.39 -28.06 9.84
CA LEU A 997 8.58 -29.18 10.31
C LEU A 997 7.88 -28.87 11.66
N LYS A 998 8.53 -28.07 12.53
CA LYS A 998 7.96 -27.60 13.80
C LYS A 998 6.78 -26.62 13.63
N SER A 999 6.62 -25.98 12.47
CA SER A 999 5.45 -25.13 12.17
C SER A 999 4.15 -25.93 12.00
N GLY A 1000 4.25 -27.24 11.71
CA GLY A 1000 3.11 -28.09 11.38
C GLY A 1000 2.52 -27.85 9.99
N ARG A 1001 3.13 -27.01 9.14
CA ARG A 1001 2.72 -26.80 7.75
C ARG A 1001 3.21 -27.91 6.83
N ILE A 1002 2.45 -28.15 5.76
CA ILE A 1002 2.76 -29.11 4.72
C ILE A 1002 3.60 -28.41 3.65
N TYR A 1003 4.68 -29.07 3.18
CA TYR A 1003 5.49 -28.54 2.07
C TYR A 1003 4.68 -28.59 0.76
N PRO A 1004 4.58 -27.49 -0.01
CA PRO A 1004 3.66 -27.44 -1.15
C PRO A 1004 4.02 -28.41 -2.28
N ALA A 1005 3.02 -29.20 -2.73
CA ALA A 1005 3.17 -30.13 -3.84
C ALA A 1005 3.53 -29.45 -5.18
N TYR A 1006 3.10 -28.20 -5.38
CA TYR A 1006 3.43 -27.39 -6.57
C TYR A 1006 4.95 -27.31 -6.80
N TYR A 1007 5.73 -27.17 -5.72
CA TYR A 1007 7.19 -27.09 -5.78
C TYR A 1007 7.87 -28.40 -6.21
N SER A 1008 7.26 -29.54 -5.89
CA SER A 1008 7.69 -30.85 -6.37
C SER A 1008 7.44 -31.07 -7.87
N GLN A 1009 6.60 -30.27 -8.52
CA GLN A 1009 6.28 -30.39 -9.95
C GLN A 1009 6.94 -29.28 -10.79
N TYR A 1010 6.94 -28.03 -10.33
CA TYR A 1010 7.37 -26.87 -11.11
C TYR A 1010 8.55 -26.09 -10.51
N GLY A 1011 8.85 -26.25 -9.21
CA GLY A 1011 9.80 -25.40 -8.51
C GLY A 1011 11.26 -25.83 -8.52
N GLY A 1012 11.55 -27.10 -8.82
CA GLY A 1012 12.91 -27.65 -8.80
C GLY A 1012 13.43 -28.04 -7.40
N ALA A 1013 12.57 -28.07 -6.38
CA ALA A 1013 12.85 -28.70 -5.09
C ALA A 1013 11.65 -29.57 -4.69
N THR A 1014 11.85 -30.88 -4.61
CA THR A 1014 10.79 -31.85 -4.33
C THR A 1014 10.46 -31.97 -2.85
N THR A 1015 11.39 -31.58 -1.98
CA THR A 1015 11.25 -31.63 -0.53
C THR A 1015 11.65 -30.32 0.15
N ILE A 1016 11.13 -30.10 1.36
CA ILE A 1016 11.59 -29.03 2.26
C ILE A 1016 13.09 -29.08 2.52
N ARG A 1017 13.71 -30.27 2.51
CA ARG A 1017 15.16 -30.39 2.67
C ARG A 1017 15.90 -29.77 1.49
N GLU A 1018 15.53 -30.13 0.27
CA GLU A 1018 16.12 -29.57 -0.95
C GLU A 1018 15.94 -28.05 -1.03
N PHE A 1019 14.78 -27.53 -0.62
CA PHE A 1019 14.54 -26.09 -0.46
C PHE A 1019 15.52 -25.42 0.53
N CYS A 1020 15.73 -26.04 1.70
CA CYS A 1020 16.72 -25.58 2.69
C CYS A 1020 18.17 -25.71 2.19
N GLU A 1021 18.47 -26.67 1.32
CA GLU A 1021 19.79 -26.82 0.70
C GLU A 1021 20.06 -25.74 -0.38
N ILE A 1022 19.05 -25.37 -1.17
CA ILE A 1022 19.10 -24.21 -2.09
C ILE A 1022 19.34 -22.91 -1.31
N ILE A 1023 18.58 -22.69 -0.22
CA ILE A 1023 18.78 -21.52 0.66
C ILE A 1023 20.20 -21.47 1.22
N TYR A 1024 20.77 -22.60 1.63
CA TYR A 1024 22.16 -22.62 2.12
C TYR A 1024 23.14 -22.20 1.02
N GLU A 1025 23.00 -22.76 -0.18
CA GLU A 1025 23.92 -22.51 -1.30
C GLU A 1025 23.88 -21.05 -1.75
N GLU A 1026 22.73 -20.56 -2.20
CA GLU A 1026 22.60 -19.18 -2.72
C GLU A 1026 23.00 -18.14 -1.66
N ALA A 1027 22.62 -18.34 -0.39
CA ALA A 1027 22.99 -17.43 0.69
C ALA A 1027 24.50 -17.44 0.95
N THR A 1028 25.14 -18.62 1.04
CA THR A 1028 26.58 -18.69 1.35
C THR A 1028 27.46 -18.20 0.20
N ASP A 1029 27.05 -18.42 -1.06
CA ASP A 1029 27.74 -17.88 -2.23
C ASP A 1029 27.79 -16.35 -2.21
N GLU A 1030 26.73 -15.68 -1.76
CA GLU A 1030 26.66 -14.22 -1.63
C GLU A 1030 27.15 -13.69 -0.25
N ASN A 1031 27.64 -14.55 0.65
CA ASN A 1031 28.06 -14.25 2.02
C ASN A 1031 26.93 -13.73 2.95
N ILE A 1032 25.71 -14.20 2.74
CA ILE A 1032 24.52 -13.98 3.57
C ILE A 1032 24.31 -15.18 4.52
N LYS A 1033 23.74 -14.92 5.72
CA LYS A 1033 23.34 -15.99 6.65
C LYS A 1033 22.11 -16.76 6.14
N PRO A 1034 22.18 -18.08 5.93
CA PRO A 1034 21.02 -18.90 5.54
C PRO A 1034 19.83 -18.77 6.50
N GLU A 1035 20.08 -18.61 7.80
CA GLU A 1035 19.02 -18.40 8.79
C GLU A 1035 18.20 -17.12 8.60
N VAL A 1036 18.78 -16.07 8.00
CA VAL A 1036 18.08 -14.80 7.73
C VAL A 1036 17.18 -14.94 6.52
N VAL A 1037 17.70 -15.54 5.44
CA VAL A 1037 16.95 -15.83 4.20
C VAL A 1037 15.76 -16.73 4.51
N PHE A 1038 15.99 -17.86 5.21
CA PHE A 1038 14.94 -18.77 5.64
C PHE A 1038 13.94 -18.06 6.58
N GLY A 1039 14.43 -17.30 7.56
CA GLY A 1039 13.57 -16.60 8.51
C GLY A 1039 12.62 -15.61 7.84
N GLN A 1040 13.12 -14.85 6.86
CA GLN A 1040 12.31 -13.92 6.08
C GLN A 1040 11.37 -14.68 5.14
N ALA A 1041 11.86 -15.72 4.46
CA ALA A 1041 11.04 -16.54 3.57
C ALA A 1041 9.82 -17.14 4.29
N MET A 1042 10.01 -17.67 5.51
CA MET A 1042 8.91 -18.19 6.33
C MET A 1042 7.98 -17.10 6.87
N LYS A 1043 8.45 -15.86 6.98
CA LYS A 1043 7.64 -14.71 7.42
C LYS A 1043 6.70 -14.25 6.30
N GLU A 1044 7.25 -13.86 5.15
CA GLU A 1044 6.45 -13.26 4.07
C GLU A 1044 5.48 -14.27 3.45
N THR A 1045 5.88 -15.54 3.29
CA THR A 1045 5.05 -16.58 2.66
C THR A 1045 4.15 -17.34 3.64
N GLY A 1046 4.14 -16.98 4.94
CA GLY A 1046 3.37 -17.69 5.96
C GLY A 1046 3.77 -19.16 6.16
N TYR A 1047 5.08 -19.47 6.09
CA TYR A 1047 5.67 -20.81 6.00
C TYR A 1047 5.37 -21.54 4.68
N LEU A 1048 5.60 -20.88 3.54
CA LEU A 1048 5.38 -21.37 2.18
C LEU A 1048 3.90 -21.74 1.91
N GLN A 1049 2.96 -21.01 2.49
CA GLN A 1049 1.52 -21.27 2.33
C GLN A 1049 0.80 -20.23 1.46
N PHE A 1050 1.42 -19.06 1.22
CA PHE A 1050 0.99 -18.00 0.29
C PHE A 1050 -0.47 -17.55 0.50
N GLY A 1051 -0.66 -16.56 1.38
CA GLY A 1051 -1.95 -15.99 1.75
C GLY A 1051 -1.92 -14.46 1.83
N GLY A 1052 -1.43 -13.83 0.77
CA GLY A 1052 -1.31 -12.37 0.58
C GLY A 1052 -1.14 -12.05 -0.91
N ASP A 1053 -0.65 -10.86 -1.25
CA ASP A 1053 -0.59 -10.38 -2.65
C ASP A 1053 0.32 -11.23 -3.57
N VAL A 1054 1.22 -12.03 -3.01
CA VAL A 1054 2.13 -12.93 -3.74
C VAL A 1054 1.62 -14.36 -3.74
N GLN A 1055 1.53 -14.95 -4.93
CA GLN A 1055 1.06 -16.32 -5.17
C GLN A 1055 2.22 -17.34 -5.25
N ILE A 1056 1.90 -18.62 -5.14
CA ILE A 1056 2.90 -19.70 -5.02
C ILE A 1056 3.67 -19.94 -6.33
N GLU A 1057 3.01 -19.74 -7.46
CA GLU A 1057 3.51 -19.82 -8.85
C GLU A 1057 4.63 -18.82 -9.13
N GLN A 1058 4.72 -17.76 -8.33
CA GLN A 1058 5.68 -16.66 -8.53
C GLN A 1058 7.09 -16.99 -8.04
N PHE A 1059 7.23 -18.03 -7.19
CA PHE A 1059 8.47 -18.37 -6.49
C PHE A 1059 9.11 -17.17 -5.73
N ASN A 1060 8.29 -16.19 -5.32
CA ASN A 1060 8.76 -14.95 -4.72
C ASN A 1060 8.68 -15.02 -3.19
N PHE A 1061 9.75 -15.51 -2.59
CA PHE A 1061 9.78 -15.82 -1.15
C PHE A 1061 9.86 -14.61 -0.22
N ALA A 1062 9.99 -13.39 -0.76
CA ALA A 1062 10.27 -12.20 0.03
C ALA A 1062 9.30 -11.03 -0.20
N GLY A 1063 8.25 -11.20 -1.01
CA GLY A 1063 7.34 -10.11 -1.35
C GLY A 1063 7.93 -9.08 -2.33
N LEU A 1064 8.96 -9.45 -3.11
CA LEU A 1064 9.67 -8.54 -4.00
C LEU A 1064 8.74 -7.98 -5.09
N GLY A 1065 8.29 -6.74 -4.91
CA GLY A 1065 7.39 -6.03 -5.82
C GLY A 1065 5.96 -5.86 -5.31
N ALA A 1066 5.53 -6.66 -4.33
CA ALA A 1066 4.21 -6.48 -3.74
C ALA A 1066 4.21 -5.25 -2.84
N THR A 1067 3.32 -4.29 -3.14
CA THR A 1067 3.13 -3.07 -2.34
C THR A 1067 1.94 -3.16 -1.38
N GLY A 1068 1.25 -4.31 -1.34
CA GLY A 1068 -0.09 -4.46 -0.80
C GLY A 1068 -1.17 -4.09 -1.83
N ASN A 1069 -2.43 -4.26 -1.45
CA ASN A 1069 -3.62 -3.90 -2.22
C ASN A 1069 -3.73 -4.63 -3.58
N GLY A 1070 -3.37 -5.91 -3.64
CA GLY A 1070 -3.50 -6.74 -4.85
C GLY A 1070 -2.45 -6.47 -5.93
N VAL A 1071 -1.53 -5.52 -5.72
CA VAL A 1071 -0.42 -5.25 -6.64
C VAL A 1071 0.50 -6.48 -6.69
N HIS A 1072 0.47 -7.17 -7.81
CA HIS A 1072 1.16 -8.43 -8.04
C HIS A 1072 2.68 -8.28 -7.80
N GLY A 1073 3.26 -9.18 -7.00
CA GLY A 1073 4.73 -9.26 -6.88
C GLY A 1073 5.39 -9.65 -8.22
N ASN A 1074 6.72 -9.60 -8.29
CA ASN A 1074 7.39 -10.25 -9.42
C ASN A 1074 7.30 -11.76 -9.31
N SER A 1075 7.34 -12.41 -10.47
CA SER A 1075 7.55 -13.85 -10.61
C SER A 1075 8.98 -14.14 -11.07
N PHE A 1076 9.53 -15.26 -10.62
CA PHE A 1076 10.85 -15.78 -11.00
C PHE A 1076 10.69 -17.13 -11.69
N ALA A 1077 11.68 -17.61 -12.46
CA ALA A 1077 11.50 -18.84 -13.25
C ALA A 1077 11.42 -20.13 -12.42
N ASN A 1078 11.87 -20.13 -11.16
CA ASN A 1078 11.93 -21.30 -10.26
C ASN A 1078 12.34 -20.89 -8.83
N ILE A 1079 12.35 -21.86 -7.89
CA ILE A 1079 12.73 -21.66 -6.49
C ILE A 1079 14.12 -21.03 -6.32
N ARG A 1080 15.13 -21.54 -7.04
CA ARG A 1080 16.52 -21.11 -6.87
C ARG A 1080 16.70 -19.66 -7.30
N GLU A 1081 16.03 -19.26 -8.38
CA GLU A 1081 16.07 -17.89 -8.89
C GLU A 1081 15.38 -16.89 -7.96
N GLY A 1082 14.20 -17.24 -7.41
CA GLY A 1082 13.51 -16.40 -6.43
C GLY A 1082 14.27 -16.28 -5.09
N ILE A 1083 14.89 -17.36 -4.62
CA ILE A 1083 15.79 -17.32 -3.46
C ILE A 1083 17.03 -16.46 -3.77
N ARG A 1084 17.60 -16.53 -4.99
CA ARG A 1084 18.70 -15.64 -5.40
C ARG A 1084 18.29 -14.18 -5.39
N ALA A 1085 17.11 -13.84 -5.93
CA ALA A 1085 16.59 -12.47 -5.91
C ALA A 1085 16.46 -11.91 -4.48
N GLN A 1086 15.94 -12.72 -3.55
CA GLN A 1086 15.88 -12.40 -2.12
C GLN A 1086 17.27 -12.19 -1.50
N VAL A 1087 18.20 -13.13 -1.74
CA VAL A 1087 19.58 -13.08 -1.24
C VAL A 1087 20.30 -11.82 -1.74
N GLN A 1088 20.17 -11.49 -3.03
CA GLN A 1088 20.77 -10.30 -3.64
C GLN A 1088 20.21 -9.01 -3.02
N HIS A 1089 18.90 -8.92 -2.77
CA HIS A 1089 18.31 -7.78 -2.07
C HIS A 1089 18.76 -7.70 -0.59
N LEU A 1090 18.83 -8.81 0.14
CA LEU A 1090 19.38 -8.83 1.50
C LEU A 1090 20.84 -8.36 1.52
N LYS A 1091 21.66 -8.74 0.52
CA LYS A 1091 23.03 -8.25 0.34
C LYS A 1091 23.08 -6.75 -0.01
N ALA A 1092 22.13 -6.25 -0.80
CA ALA A 1092 21.98 -4.83 -1.08
C ALA A 1092 21.72 -4.03 0.20
N TYR A 1093 20.73 -4.45 1.01
CA TYR A 1093 20.46 -3.82 2.30
C TYR A 1093 21.66 -3.90 3.25
N ALA A 1094 22.33 -5.05 3.30
CA ALA A 1094 23.37 -5.31 4.30
C ALA A 1094 24.75 -4.74 3.99
N SER A 1095 25.09 -4.52 2.71
CA SER A 1095 26.47 -4.25 2.28
C SER A 1095 26.56 -3.36 1.04
N LYS A 1096 27.79 -2.90 0.74
CA LYS A 1096 28.14 -2.28 -0.56
C LYS A 1096 28.98 -3.21 -1.44
N ASP A 1097 29.11 -4.47 -1.04
CA ASP A 1097 29.90 -5.48 -1.73
C ASP A 1097 29.18 -5.93 -3.00
N SER A 1098 29.91 -6.06 -4.12
CA SER A 1098 29.34 -6.53 -5.39
C SER A 1098 28.72 -7.91 -5.26
N LEU A 1099 27.70 -8.18 -6.09
CA LEU A 1099 27.15 -9.53 -6.24
C LEU A 1099 28.21 -10.50 -6.77
N ASN A 1100 28.07 -11.76 -6.39
CA ASN A 1100 28.94 -12.86 -6.81
C ASN A 1100 28.31 -13.68 -7.95
N HIS A 1101 26.97 -13.69 -8.04
CA HIS A 1101 26.19 -14.18 -9.17
C HIS A 1101 25.59 -13.02 -9.98
N ASP A 1102 25.19 -13.29 -11.23
CA ASP A 1102 24.47 -12.32 -12.06
C ASP A 1102 23.14 -11.88 -11.41
N CYS A 1103 22.77 -10.61 -11.61
CA CYS A 1103 21.61 -10.02 -10.97
C CYS A 1103 20.30 -10.49 -11.63
N VAL A 1104 19.40 -11.10 -10.85
CA VAL A 1104 18.14 -11.69 -11.35
C VAL A 1104 16.89 -10.82 -11.11
N ASP A 1105 17.03 -9.70 -10.41
CA ASP A 1105 15.96 -8.71 -10.21
C ASP A 1105 16.55 -7.30 -10.29
N VAL A 1106 16.19 -6.55 -11.33
CA VAL A 1106 16.74 -5.21 -11.63
C VAL A 1106 16.54 -4.20 -10.49
N ARG A 1107 15.56 -4.42 -9.61
CA ARG A 1107 15.25 -3.55 -8.47
C ARG A 1107 16.28 -3.62 -7.35
N PHE A 1108 17.23 -4.55 -7.43
CA PHE A 1108 18.48 -4.52 -6.68
C PHE A 1108 19.18 -3.14 -6.78
N GLY A 1109 19.07 -2.47 -7.94
CA GLY A 1109 19.60 -1.13 -8.17
C GLY A 1109 18.88 0.00 -7.42
N TYR A 1110 17.65 -0.23 -6.94
CA TYR A 1110 16.84 0.79 -6.23
C TYR A 1110 17.12 0.80 -4.72
N VAL A 1111 17.67 -0.28 -4.16
CA VAL A 1111 18.02 -0.36 -2.74
C VAL A 1111 19.19 0.58 -2.43
N ASN A 1112 19.03 1.46 -1.42
CA ASN A 1112 20.14 2.25 -0.91
C ASN A 1112 21.15 1.34 -0.20
N ARG A 1113 22.24 0.99 -0.89
CA ARG A 1113 23.10 -0.15 -0.51
C ARG A 1113 23.87 0.08 0.79
N GLY A 1114 23.83 -0.92 1.68
CA GLY A 1114 24.42 -0.88 3.03
C GLY A 1114 23.61 -0.09 4.07
N SER A 1115 22.32 0.16 3.82
CA SER A 1115 21.43 0.90 4.74
C SER A 1115 20.99 0.13 5.97
N ALA A 1116 20.98 -1.21 5.94
CA ALA A 1116 20.53 -2.09 7.02
C ALA A 1116 21.49 -3.31 7.19
N PRO A 1117 22.69 -3.13 7.76
CA PRO A 1117 23.65 -4.23 8.02
C PRO A 1117 23.18 -5.29 9.03
N TYR A 1118 22.14 -4.98 9.82
CA TYR A 1118 21.58 -5.86 10.85
C TYR A 1118 20.12 -6.22 10.54
N VAL A 1119 19.69 -7.43 10.88
CA VAL A 1119 18.33 -7.93 10.63
C VAL A 1119 17.29 -7.05 11.34
N GLU A 1120 17.60 -6.61 12.55
CA GLU A 1120 16.73 -5.73 13.34
C GLU A 1120 16.52 -4.35 12.68
N TRP A 1121 17.36 -3.97 11.71
CA TRP A 1121 17.28 -2.72 10.95
C TRP A 1121 16.60 -2.90 9.57
N LEU A 1122 16.07 -4.08 9.25
CA LEU A 1122 15.18 -4.25 8.09
C LEU A 1122 13.81 -3.59 8.28
N GLY A 1123 13.43 -3.22 9.51
CA GLY A 1123 12.29 -2.33 9.77
C GLY A 1123 12.69 -0.86 9.63
N ILE A 1124 12.02 -0.12 8.73
CA ILE A 1124 12.31 1.30 8.43
C ILE A 1124 12.14 2.19 9.67
N LYS A 1125 11.18 1.86 10.54
CA LYS A 1125 10.87 2.63 11.76
C LYS A 1125 11.98 2.47 12.80
N GLU A 1126 12.51 1.26 12.97
CA GLU A 1126 13.52 0.91 13.95
C GLU A 1126 14.95 1.25 13.50
N ASN A 1127 15.23 1.27 12.19
CA ASN A 1127 16.55 1.60 11.66
C ASN A 1127 16.93 3.08 11.95
N PRO A 1128 18.09 3.36 12.56
CA PRO A 1128 18.61 4.73 12.70
C PRO A 1128 18.71 5.50 11.38
N ASN A 1129 18.97 4.80 10.26
CA ASN A 1129 19.10 5.38 8.92
C ASN A 1129 17.76 5.68 8.22
N LYS A 1130 16.61 5.29 8.82
CA LYS A 1130 15.25 5.45 8.25
C LYS A 1130 15.07 4.89 6.82
N ALA A 1131 15.79 3.81 6.53
CA ALA A 1131 15.66 2.98 5.35
C ALA A 1131 15.64 1.50 5.77
N GLY A 1132 15.18 0.59 4.92
CA GLY A 1132 15.00 -0.82 5.28
C GLY A 1132 14.04 -1.52 4.33
N TRP A 1133 13.72 -2.79 4.62
CA TRP A 1133 12.83 -3.61 3.80
C TRP A 1133 11.36 -3.22 3.96
N ALA A 1134 10.90 -3.01 5.20
CA ALA A 1134 9.48 -2.91 5.52
C ALA A 1134 9.13 -1.63 6.29
N ALA A 1135 7.99 -1.03 5.94
CA ALA A 1135 7.40 0.11 6.65
C ALA A 1135 6.65 -0.29 7.95
N SER A 1136 6.38 -1.59 8.13
CA SER A 1136 5.75 -2.12 9.34
C SER A 1136 6.67 -2.03 10.56
N SER A 1137 6.10 -1.65 11.71
CA SER A 1137 6.83 -1.50 12.97
C SER A 1137 7.28 -2.84 13.54
N GLU A 1138 8.40 -2.81 14.25
CA GLU A 1138 9.13 -3.94 14.82
C GLU A 1138 9.53 -5.05 13.81
N TYR A 1139 9.37 -4.85 12.48
CA TYR A 1139 9.52 -5.90 11.45
C TYR A 1139 10.77 -6.78 11.61
N GLY A 1140 11.94 -6.14 11.77
CA GLY A 1140 13.24 -6.83 11.90
C GLY A 1140 13.44 -7.48 13.27
N ILE A 1141 12.88 -6.88 14.33
CA ILE A 1141 12.89 -7.45 15.70
C ILE A 1141 12.03 -8.72 15.71
N ASP A 1142 10.84 -8.64 15.11
CA ASP A 1142 9.87 -9.72 15.00
C ASP A 1142 10.43 -10.91 14.19
N LEU A 1143 11.17 -10.61 13.11
CA LEU A 1143 11.91 -11.57 12.31
C LEU A 1143 12.98 -12.30 13.14
N VAL A 1144 13.73 -11.58 13.98
CA VAL A 1144 14.74 -12.20 14.85
C VAL A 1144 14.13 -12.97 16.02
N GLU A 1145 13.08 -12.47 16.67
CA GLU A 1145 12.45 -13.12 17.82
C GLU A 1145 11.66 -14.37 17.44
N LYS A 1146 10.84 -14.31 16.37
CA LYS A 1146 9.88 -15.38 16.02
C LYS A 1146 10.44 -16.44 15.07
N TYR A 1147 11.40 -16.09 14.20
CA TYR A 1147 11.89 -16.99 13.15
C TYR A 1147 13.35 -17.39 13.35
N ILE A 1148 14.27 -16.44 13.55
CA ILE A 1148 15.71 -16.73 13.62
C ILE A 1148 16.13 -17.30 14.99
N SER A 1149 15.82 -16.61 16.08
CA SER A 1149 16.25 -16.98 17.44
C SER A 1149 15.79 -18.36 17.93
N PRO A 1150 14.62 -18.88 17.53
CA PRO A 1150 14.22 -20.25 17.86
C PRO A 1150 15.13 -21.31 17.22
N MET A 1151 15.73 -21.04 16.05
CA MET A 1151 16.62 -21.99 15.37
C MET A 1151 17.96 -22.17 16.09
N TYR A 1152 18.42 -21.17 16.85
CA TYR A 1152 19.58 -21.32 17.76
C TYR A 1152 19.31 -22.26 18.96
N LYS A 1153 18.05 -22.69 19.16
CA LYS A 1153 17.62 -23.61 20.22
C LYS A 1153 17.25 -25.01 19.70
N LEU A 1154 17.47 -25.26 18.40
CA LEU A 1154 17.39 -26.57 17.71
C LEU A 1154 18.79 -27.19 17.54
#